data_AF-A0A940UUM1-F1
#
_entry.id   AF-A0A940UUM1-F1
#
_cell.length_a   1.000
_cell.length_b   1.000
_cell.length_c   1.000
_cell.angle_alpha   90.00
_cell.angle_beta   90.00
_cell.angle_gamma   90.00
#
_symmetry.space_group_name_H-M   'P 1'
#
loop_
_entity.id
_entity.type
_entity.pdbx_description
1 polymer ?
#
loop_
_entity_poly.entity_id
_entity_poly.type
_entity_poly.pdbx_seq_one_letter_code
_entity_poly.pdbx_strand_id
1 'polypeptide(L)'
;GVFFSSGKQDGAPSSEFLEHAGFAPDSTEKVPVEKGMFLRDIFSRILPSDRSLYTHTHDFLRWRRITRSLGFTSWLFVCAAFLGLLTFSFAHNLHTLKQFTDVVRKLPSLPGDTATNLLTIEKFRLEIEELEKNNSRWFFPGFALDQSKTAEQRAREYYISFVNKGLLWNFDKGLSGILDKVDTDTDPDTIAVYADYIVARLGLVNGLLDKGKLPDVKDFAKASAQAVDLYYFNLPFETSQLVGNVYRDYLRWHNNRAELERSRELVEASLITLVTRHKSLEWLVRKSIPDAPDVRLAEFWGSAEVGEHDDTVIVPGSYTKLGQKHIADFITRLQKNLRAGTSVSAMVPSFWSWYQEEYYKAWFDFASNFPKGADAFQTEPARRNMASLMAGDHNPYWKLILRLSDEIVQSDPKAKPPKWTGLPPELVNIAKLSAAGDNKDKKDQTLKSKITQEFKNAEAQAQQQVEKVDPRTKKIAEQRPSRAKVFTEYMKDLKQMASIASSGDTAFRMVSDLFSGQAALTEDKSPFNQAYTQYLSLENMLKEDDYGDADIVWSLVGGPLNYLIGYGIGKTSCSLQDKWEGDVVNKMDGVPKEKVLKALFDKTDGVVIKYREGAAKPFLAEAKLGYTPRVAYQNTIFEHSVPFKPDFLKFLNALPSAPVEFQSDHLVAIATVPIEVNSDAVIKPTGNVLSLQCSEGTAILKNYNYPDSKSFLWSPEKCGDTILKITFPDFTLTKIYKGRTAFAAFLSEFSSGAKSFKAADFPENKAGLAKAGVKWIKIRYRIDNAQPVITGLNKSSKKAPSVVTECTLK
;
A
#
# COMPACT_ATOMS: atom_id res chain seq x y z
N GLY A 1 -101.71 -39.13 3.10
CA GLY A 1 -101.86 -37.71 3.43
C GLY A 1 -103.19 -37.22 2.88
N VAL A 2 -103.92 -36.41 3.64
CA VAL A 2 -105.18 -35.78 3.20
C VAL A 2 -104.84 -34.41 2.61
N PHE A 3 -105.28 -34.15 1.38
CA PHE A 3 -105.10 -32.85 0.72
C PHE A 3 -106.39 -32.03 0.81
N PHE A 4 -106.28 -30.77 1.22
CA PHE A 4 -107.38 -29.80 1.24
C PHE A 4 -107.14 -28.75 0.15
N SER A 5 -108.13 -28.51 -0.71
CA SER A 5 -108.10 -27.45 -1.74
C SER A 5 -109.11 -26.35 -1.43
N SER A 6 -108.86 -25.15 -1.95
CA SER A 6 -109.64 -23.92 -1.72
C SER A 6 -109.93 -23.24 -3.06
N GLY A 7 -111.16 -22.79 -3.28
CA GLY A 7 -111.59 -22.05 -4.48
C GLY A 7 -112.03 -20.62 -4.15
N LYS A 8 -111.75 -19.68 -5.06
CA LYS A 8 -112.18 -18.27 -5.01
C LYS A 8 -113.24 -18.05 -6.11
N GLN A 9 -114.36 -17.41 -5.79
CA GLN A 9 -115.35 -16.97 -6.77
C GLN A 9 -115.20 -15.46 -6.94
N ASP A 10 -114.92 -15.00 -8.16
CA ASP A 10 -114.68 -13.59 -8.48
C ASP A 10 -115.39 -13.23 -9.79
N GLY A 11 -116.06 -12.06 -9.84
CA GLY A 11 -116.86 -11.59 -10.98
C GLY A 11 -118.38 -11.71 -10.83
N ALA A 12 -119.12 -10.80 -11.47
CA ALA A 12 -120.58 -10.84 -11.53
C ALA A 12 -121.04 -11.92 -12.55
N PRO A 13 -122.09 -12.71 -12.27
CA PRO A 13 -122.55 -13.71 -13.21
C PRO A 13 -123.12 -13.04 -14.47
N SER A 14 -122.52 -13.30 -15.64
CA SER A 14 -123.11 -12.96 -16.94
C SER A 14 -123.79 -14.19 -17.55
N SER A 15 -124.95 -13.97 -18.18
CA SER A 15 -125.71 -15.02 -18.89
C SER A 15 -126.04 -14.53 -20.28
N GLU A 16 -125.40 -15.14 -21.28
CA GLU A 16 -125.53 -14.82 -22.70
C GLU A 16 -126.98 -14.92 -23.20
N PHE A 17 -127.77 -15.81 -22.57
CA PHE A 17 -129.20 -16.01 -22.86
C PHE A 17 -130.07 -14.81 -22.44
N LEU A 18 -129.78 -14.16 -21.31
CA LEU A 18 -130.55 -13.01 -20.82
C LEU A 18 -130.23 -11.72 -21.60
N GLU A 19 -128.98 -11.57 -22.07
CA GLU A 19 -128.58 -10.48 -22.97
C GLU A 19 -129.29 -10.54 -24.33
N HIS A 20 -129.47 -11.74 -24.90
CA HIS A 20 -130.19 -11.92 -26.16
C HIS A 20 -131.73 -11.79 -26.04
N ALA A 21 -132.27 -11.90 -24.83
CA ALA A 21 -133.71 -11.80 -24.57
C ALA A 21 -134.20 -10.37 -24.29
N GLY A 22 -133.33 -9.36 -24.41
CA GLY A 22 -133.68 -7.93 -24.25
C GLY A 22 -133.87 -7.46 -22.81
N PHE A 23 -133.47 -8.26 -21.82
CA PHE A 23 -133.49 -7.90 -20.41
C PHE A 23 -132.07 -7.54 -19.94
N ALA A 24 -131.70 -6.28 -20.06
CA ALA A 24 -130.48 -5.76 -19.43
C ALA A 24 -130.79 -5.40 -17.95
N PRO A 25 -130.21 -6.09 -16.95
CA PRO A 25 -130.40 -5.72 -15.56
C PRO A 25 -129.58 -4.45 -15.23
N ASP A 26 -130.28 -3.39 -14.83
CA ASP A 26 -129.66 -2.17 -14.31
C ASP A 26 -129.24 -2.43 -12.86
N SER A 27 -127.94 -2.57 -12.59
CA SER A 27 -127.47 -2.62 -11.20
C SER A 27 -126.01 -2.21 -11.04
N THR A 28 -125.85 -0.94 -10.63
CA THR A 28 -124.96 -0.45 -9.57
C THR A 28 -123.85 -1.39 -9.09
N GLU A 29 -122.60 -0.92 -9.19
CA GLU A 29 -121.43 -1.45 -8.50
C GLU A 29 -121.77 -1.85 -7.06
N LYS A 30 -121.89 -3.15 -6.81
CA LYS A 30 -121.80 -3.73 -5.48
C LYS A 30 -120.41 -4.33 -5.32
N VAL A 31 -119.72 -3.84 -4.31
CA VAL A 31 -118.41 -4.33 -3.83
C VAL A 31 -118.43 -5.86 -3.74
N PRO A 32 -117.42 -6.56 -4.30
CA PRO A 32 -117.38 -8.02 -4.28
C PRO A 32 -117.38 -8.53 -2.84
N VAL A 33 -118.38 -9.33 -2.48
CA VAL A 33 -118.41 -10.05 -1.20
C VAL A 33 -117.50 -11.26 -1.34
N GLU A 34 -116.26 -11.15 -0.85
CA GLU A 34 -115.33 -12.27 -0.70
C GLU A 34 -115.87 -13.28 0.33
N LYS A 35 -116.73 -14.21 -0.09
CA LYS A 35 -117.11 -15.37 0.73
C LYS A 35 -116.22 -16.57 0.39
N GLY A 36 -115.11 -16.69 1.11
CA GLY A 36 -114.31 -17.92 1.09
C GLY A 36 -114.97 -19.03 1.93
N MET A 37 -115.20 -20.21 1.33
CA MET A 37 -115.56 -21.43 2.07
C MET A 37 -114.31 -22.05 2.71
N PHE A 38 -113.70 -21.36 3.67
CA PHE A 38 -112.57 -21.91 4.40
C PHE A 38 -113.06 -22.65 5.64
N LEU A 39 -112.43 -23.79 5.95
CA LEU A 39 -112.53 -24.52 7.23
C LEU A 39 -111.94 -23.70 8.40
N ARG A 40 -112.28 -22.41 8.46
CA ARG A 40 -111.79 -21.45 9.45
C ARG A 40 -112.08 -21.95 10.84
N ASP A 41 -113.24 -22.51 11.11
CA ASP A 41 -113.57 -23.01 12.45
C ASP A 41 -112.74 -24.24 12.86
N ILE A 42 -112.33 -25.09 11.91
CA ILE A 42 -111.41 -26.20 12.22
C ILE A 42 -110.03 -25.68 12.60
N PHE A 43 -109.44 -24.77 11.81
CA PHE A 43 -108.08 -24.29 12.04
C PHE A 43 -107.97 -23.19 13.12
N SER A 44 -109.02 -22.39 13.30
CA SER A 44 -109.01 -21.27 14.26
C SER A 44 -109.67 -21.59 15.59
N ARG A 45 -110.54 -22.61 15.64
CA ARG A 45 -111.28 -22.99 16.85
C ARG A 45 -110.94 -24.40 17.32
N ILE A 46 -111.22 -25.42 16.51
CA ILE A 46 -111.16 -26.84 16.93
C ILE A 46 -109.71 -27.32 17.16
N LEU A 47 -108.81 -27.16 16.19
CA LEU A 47 -107.40 -27.56 16.33
C LEU A 47 -106.66 -26.81 17.46
N PRO A 48 -106.87 -25.48 17.65
CA PRO A 48 -106.33 -24.78 18.81
C PRO A 48 -106.93 -25.23 20.15
N SER A 49 -108.23 -25.53 20.22
CA SER A 49 -108.87 -25.99 21.47
C SER A 49 -108.46 -27.41 21.86
N ASP A 50 -108.12 -28.28 20.91
CA ASP A 50 -107.65 -29.64 21.16
C ASP A 50 -106.12 -29.74 21.34
N ARG A 51 -105.41 -28.61 21.31
CA ARG A 51 -103.94 -28.56 21.39
C ARG A 51 -103.38 -29.08 22.73
N SER A 52 -104.19 -29.10 23.80
CA SER A 52 -103.83 -29.66 25.11
C SER A 52 -104.07 -31.16 25.25
N LEU A 53 -104.76 -31.81 24.30
CA LEU A 53 -104.95 -33.27 24.28
C LEU A 53 -103.68 -34.01 23.81
N TYR A 54 -102.71 -33.30 23.24
CA TYR A 54 -101.39 -33.85 22.89
C TYR A 54 -100.46 -33.85 24.11
N THR A 55 -100.28 -35.01 24.74
CA THR A 55 -99.08 -35.24 25.55
C THR A 55 -97.88 -35.27 24.60
N HIS A 56 -96.96 -34.32 24.77
CA HIS A 56 -95.69 -34.32 24.04
C HIS A 56 -95.01 -35.69 24.15
N THR A 57 -94.49 -36.22 23.04
CA THR A 57 -93.75 -37.48 23.05
C THR A 57 -92.60 -37.41 24.07
N HIS A 58 -92.32 -38.52 24.76
CA HIS A 58 -91.29 -38.59 25.79
C HIS A 58 -89.93 -38.07 25.27
N ASP A 59 -89.64 -38.33 23.99
CA ASP A 59 -88.44 -37.84 23.32
C ASP A 59 -88.39 -36.32 23.16
N PHE A 60 -89.50 -35.63 22.87
CA PHE A 60 -89.54 -34.16 22.78
C PHE A 60 -89.31 -33.50 24.14
N LEU A 61 -89.90 -34.02 25.21
CA LEU A 61 -89.70 -33.51 26.56
C LEU A 61 -88.26 -33.74 27.04
N ARG A 62 -87.66 -34.90 26.71
CA ARG A 62 -86.25 -35.20 26.97
C ARG A 62 -85.33 -34.25 26.20
N TRP A 63 -85.58 -34.03 24.91
CA TRP A 63 -84.81 -33.10 24.08
C TRP A 63 -84.93 -31.64 24.55
N ARG A 64 -86.13 -31.19 24.91
CA ARG A 64 -86.36 -29.83 25.44
C ARG A 64 -85.68 -29.61 26.78
N ARG A 65 -85.67 -30.61 27.67
CA ARG A 65 -84.96 -30.53 28.95
C ARG A 65 -83.45 -30.48 28.71
N ILE A 66 -82.92 -31.33 27.81
CA ILE A 66 -81.49 -31.35 27.44
C ILE A 66 -81.07 -30.03 26.79
N THR A 67 -81.82 -29.49 25.82
CA THR A 67 -81.49 -28.21 25.17
C THR A 67 -81.63 -27.02 26.11
N ARG A 68 -82.63 -26.99 27.00
CA ARG A 68 -82.72 -25.93 28.01
C ARG A 68 -81.59 -26.01 29.03
N SER A 69 -81.22 -27.20 29.48
CA SER A 69 -80.07 -27.39 30.38
C SER A 69 -78.75 -27.06 29.67
N LEU A 70 -78.59 -27.46 28.41
CA LEU A 70 -77.40 -27.17 27.59
C LEU A 70 -77.29 -25.66 27.30
N GLY A 71 -78.41 -24.98 27.03
CA GLY A 71 -78.45 -23.54 26.85
C GLY A 71 -78.08 -22.79 28.14
N PHE A 72 -78.61 -23.23 29.29
CA PHE A 72 -78.27 -22.66 30.59
C PHE A 72 -76.81 -22.92 30.98
N THR A 73 -76.29 -24.14 30.79
CA THR A 73 -74.88 -24.45 31.07
C THR A 73 -73.94 -23.72 30.11
N SER A 74 -74.30 -23.61 28.83
CA SER A 74 -73.51 -22.82 27.86
C SER A 74 -73.48 -21.34 28.25
N TRP A 75 -74.61 -20.78 28.69
CA TRP A 75 -74.65 -19.40 29.20
C TRP A 75 -73.76 -19.22 30.45
N LEU A 76 -73.82 -20.17 31.40
CA LEU A 76 -72.93 -20.16 32.56
C LEU A 76 -71.45 -20.26 32.17
N PHE A 77 -71.10 -21.08 31.18
CA PHE A 77 -69.73 -21.15 30.66
C PHE A 77 -69.29 -19.85 29.99
N VAL A 78 -70.17 -19.18 29.25
CA VAL A 78 -69.88 -17.85 28.66
C VAL A 78 -69.67 -16.80 29.75
N CYS A 79 -70.55 -16.75 30.77
CA CYS A 79 -70.38 -15.84 31.91
C CYS A 79 -69.09 -16.14 32.68
N ALA A 80 -68.77 -17.40 32.94
CA ALA A 80 -67.55 -17.81 33.61
C ALA A 80 -66.30 -17.47 32.79
N ALA A 81 -66.34 -17.66 31.47
CA ALA A 81 -65.26 -17.26 30.57
C ALA A 81 -65.06 -15.73 30.56
N PHE A 82 -66.14 -14.95 30.53
CA PHE A 82 -66.08 -13.49 30.59
C PHE A 82 -65.51 -13.00 31.93
N LEU A 83 -65.98 -13.55 33.06
CA LEU A 83 -65.42 -13.24 34.39
C LEU A 83 -63.95 -13.66 34.50
N GLY A 84 -63.58 -14.81 33.93
CA GLY A 84 -62.19 -15.27 33.85
C GLY A 84 -61.32 -14.31 33.07
N LEU A 85 -61.77 -13.84 31.89
CA LEU A 85 -61.06 -12.86 31.06
C LEU A 85 -60.93 -11.50 31.76
N LEU A 86 -61.97 -11.01 32.42
CA LEU A 86 -61.90 -9.78 33.23
C LEU A 86 -60.91 -9.90 34.38
N THR A 87 -60.94 -11.02 35.11
CA THR A 87 -60.03 -11.29 36.23
C THR A 87 -58.58 -11.37 35.75
N PHE A 88 -58.35 -12.04 34.62
CA PHE A 88 -57.01 -12.15 34.02
C PHE A 88 -56.53 -10.79 33.52
N SER A 89 -57.40 -9.97 32.89
CA SER A 89 -57.09 -8.60 32.45
C SER A 89 -56.71 -7.71 33.64
N PHE A 90 -57.49 -7.76 34.72
CA PHE A 90 -57.19 -7.03 35.95
C PHE A 90 -55.88 -7.49 36.59
N ALA A 91 -55.67 -8.80 36.71
CA ALA A 91 -54.46 -9.36 37.29
C ALA A 91 -53.22 -8.98 36.48
N HIS A 92 -53.30 -9.03 35.15
CA HIS A 92 -52.23 -8.59 34.25
C HIS A 92 -51.94 -7.09 34.43
N ASN A 93 -52.96 -6.22 34.39
CA ASN A 93 -52.77 -4.78 34.54
C ASN A 93 -52.13 -4.44 35.90
N LEU A 94 -52.62 -5.06 36.98
CA LEU A 94 -52.11 -4.87 38.34
C LEU A 94 -50.68 -5.42 38.48
N HIS A 95 -50.37 -6.59 37.90
CA HIS A 95 -49.04 -7.18 37.95
C HIS A 95 -48.03 -6.29 37.23
N THR A 96 -48.36 -5.82 36.02
CA THR A 96 -47.53 -4.90 35.24
C THR A 96 -47.31 -3.59 36.02
N LEU A 97 -48.36 -2.96 36.56
CA LEU A 97 -48.21 -1.73 37.35
C LEU A 97 -47.38 -1.94 38.63
N LYS A 98 -47.51 -3.10 39.29
CA LYS A 98 -46.72 -3.42 40.49
C LYS A 98 -45.24 -3.63 40.16
N GLN A 99 -44.94 -4.32 39.07
CA GLN A 99 -43.57 -4.57 38.62
C GLN A 99 -42.83 -3.26 38.29
N PHE A 100 -43.55 -2.28 37.73
CA PHE A 100 -43.00 -0.97 37.36
C PHE A 100 -43.44 0.16 38.30
N THR A 101 -43.71 -0.15 39.58
CA THR A 101 -44.24 0.84 40.54
C THR A 101 -43.37 2.09 40.61
N ASP A 102 -42.04 1.94 40.56
CA ASP A 102 -41.11 3.08 40.65
C ASP A 102 -41.20 4.00 39.43
N VAL A 103 -41.26 3.44 38.21
CA VAL A 103 -41.46 4.18 36.94
C VAL A 103 -42.79 4.93 36.94
N VAL A 104 -43.86 4.27 37.41
CA VAL A 104 -45.23 4.78 37.34
C VAL A 104 -45.53 5.80 38.44
N ARG A 105 -44.89 5.66 39.61
CA ARG A 105 -45.20 6.48 40.79
C ARG A 105 -44.23 7.62 41.00
N LYS A 106 -42.96 7.50 40.58
CA LYS A 106 -41.93 8.53 40.76
C LYS A 106 -41.08 8.66 39.50
N LEU A 107 -41.44 9.62 38.66
CA LEU A 107 -40.65 9.97 37.47
C LEU A 107 -39.22 10.39 37.89
N PRO A 108 -38.18 9.91 37.21
CA PRO A 108 -36.80 10.19 37.56
C PRO A 108 -36.46 11.66 37.34
N SER A 109 -35.62 12.25 38.19
CA SER A 109 -35.10 13.62 38.03
C SER A 109 -33.70 13.61 37.43
N LEU A 110 -33.33 14.66 36.70
CA LEU A 110 -31.97 14.82 36.18
C LEU A 110 -31.00 15.18 37.33
N PRO A 111 -29.96 14.36 37.59
CA PRO A 111 -28.99 14.60 38.65
C PRO A 111 -28.05 15.79 38.42
N GLY A 112 -27.93 16.28 37.17
CA GLY A 112 -27.28 17.56 36.84
C GLY A 112 -25.99 17.42 36.02
N ASP A 113 -25.23 16.35 36.21
CA ASP A 113 -24.05 16.02 35.40
C ASP A 113 -24.44 15.26 34.10
N THR A 114 -23.78 15.55 32.97
CA THR A 114 -24.12 14.98 31.65
C THR A 114 -23.97 13.46 31.61
N ALA A 115 -22.91 12.90 32.19
CA ALA A 115 -22.68 11.45 32.20
C ALA A 115 -23.77 10.74 33.00
N THR A 116 -24.04 11.28 34.19
CA THR A 116 -25.05 10.74 35.10
C THR A 116 -26.47 10.91 34.54
N ASN A 117 -26.74 12.03 33.85
CA ASN A 117 -28.00 12.26 33.12
C ASN A 117 -28.20 11.19 32.04
N LEU A 118 -27.18 10.92 31.21
CA LEU A 118 -27.29 9.96 30.12
C LEU A 118 -27.53 8.53 30.62
N LEU A 119 -26.84 8.11 31.69
CA LEU A 119 -27.08 6.82 32.33
C LEU A 119 -28.48 6.71 32.94
N THR A 120 -28.97 7.79 33.54
CA THR A 120 -30.33 7.85 34.11
C THR A 120 -31.39 7.77 33.01
N ILE A 121 -31.18 8.47 31.89
CA ILE A 121 -32.03 8.40 30.70
C ILE A 121 -32.04 6.99 30.13
N GLU A 122 -30.88 6.36 29.97
CA GLU A 122 -30.78 5.00 29.41
C GLU A 122 -31.48 3.97 30.31
N LYS A 123 -31.29 4.06 31.63
CA LYS A 123 -32.01 3.21 32.57
C LYS A 123 -33.52 3.36 32.43
N PHE A 124 -34.01 4.60 32.37
CA PHE A 124 -35.43 4.88 32.20
C PHE A 124 -35.97 4.39 30.84
N ARG A 125 -35.17 4.48 29.77
CA ARG A 125 -35.48 3.93 28.44
C ARG A 125 -35.72 2.42 28.51
N LEU A 126 -34.82 1.68 29.14
CA LEU A 126 -34.91 0.23 29.30
C LEU A 126 -36.16 -0.18 30.11
N GLU A 127 -36.49 0.57 31.15
CA GLU A 127 -37.70 0.34 31.96
C GLU A 127 -38.99 0.56 31.15
N ILE A 128 -39.06 1.60 30.30
CA ILE A 128 -40.20 1.81 29.38
C ILE A 128 -40.27 0.70 28.32
N GLU A 129 -39.14 0.27 27.78
CA GLU A 129 -39.09 -0.81 26.79
C GLU A 129 -39.58 -2.15 27.37
N GLU A 130 -39.24 -2.44 28.63
CA GLU A 130 -39.74 -3.63 29.33
C GLU A 130 -41.25 -3.53 29.64
N LEU A 131 -41.74 -2.34 30.03
CA LEU A 131 -43.17 -2.07 30.22
C LEU A 131 -43.96 -2.27 28.92
N GLU A 132 -43.45 -1.74 27.80
CA GLU A 132 -44.02 -1.93 26.46
C GLU A 132 -44.08 -3.41 26.09
N LYS A 133 -42.98 -4.15 26.29
CA LYS A 133 -42.90 -5.60 26.02
C LYS A 133 -43.89 -6.41 26.86
N ASN A 134 -44.11 -6.01 28.11
CA ASN A 134 -45.07 -6.69 28.99
C ASN A 134 -46.52 -6.38 28.57
N ASN A 135 -46.83 -5.15 28.21
CA ASN A 135 -48.15 -4.78 27.68
C ASN A 135 -48.42 -5.40 26.30
N SER A 136 -47.41 -5.56 25.43
CA SER A 136 -47.57 -6.13 24.09
C SER A 136 -47.77 -7.64 24.08
N ARG A 137 -47.35 -8.35 25.14
CA ARG A 137 -47.56 -9.80 25.31
C ARG A 137 -49.03 -10.16 25.63
N TRP A 138 -49.85 -9.17 25.95
CA TRP A 138 -51.26 -9.36 26.27
C TRP A 138 -52.13 -9.39 25.01
N PHE A 139 -52.73 -10.55 24.72
CA PHE A 139 -53.53 -10.78 23.50
C PHE A 139 -55.03 -10.51 23.67
N PHE A 140 -55.54 -10.49 24.91
CA PHE A 140 -56.97 -10.33 25.16
C PHE A 140 -57.41 -8.85 25.18
N PRO A 141 -58.70 -8.53 24.96
CA PRO A 141 -59.21 -7.18 25.15
C PRO A 141 -58.98 -6.70 26.60
N GLY A 142 -58.66 -5.41 26.77
CA GLY A 142 -58.44 -4.83 28.10
C GLY A 142 -59.73 -4.67 28.92
N PHE A 143 -60.91 -4.73 28.29
CA PHE A 143 -62.21 -4.47 28.92
C PHE A 143 -62.26 -3.15 29.72
N ALA A 144 -61.68 -2.08 29.15
CA ALA A 144 -61.46 -0.77 29.78
C ALA A 144 -60.48 -0.74 30.98
N LEU A 145 -59.78 -1.83 31.25
CA LEU A 145 -58.66 -1.90 32.21
C LEU A 145 -57.33 -1.65 31.48
N ASP A 146 -57.11 -0.41 31.05
CA ASP A 146 -55.93 0.00 30.27
C ASP A 146 -54.96 0.90 31.06
N GLN A 147 -54.99 0.86 32.40
CA GLN A 147 -54.18 1.74 33.26
C GLN A 147 -52.67 1.54 33.03
N SER A 148 -52.20 0.30 32.85
CA SER A 148 -50.83 -0.01 32.44
C SER A 148 -50.42 0.64 31.12
N LYS A 149 -51.31 0.71 30.12
CA LYS A 149 -51.06 1.39 28.83
C LYS A 149 -51.07 2.91 28.98
N THR A 150 -51.97 3.45 29.81
CA THR A 150 -51.96 4.88 30.14
C THR A 150 -50.67 5.29 30.85
N ALA A 151 -50.17 4.45 31.76
CA ALA A 151 -48.89 4.68 32.43
C ALA A 151 -47.71 4.60 31.46
N GLU A 152 -47.70 3.62 30.54
CA GLU A 152 -46.73 3.52 29.44
C GLU A 152 -46.73 4.80 28.58
N GLN A 153 -47.89 5.30 28.18
CA GLN A 153 -47.99 6.53 27.39
C GLN A 153 -47.45 7.75 28.16
N ARG A 154 -47.79 7.90 29.44
CA ARG A 154 -47.26 8.99 30.28
C ARG A 154 -45.75 8.91 30.44
N ALA A 155 -45.20 7.71 30.62
CA ALA A 155 -43.76 7.51 30.74
C ALA A 155 -43.04 7.90 29.44
N ARG A 156 -43.60 7.54 28.28
CA ARG A 156 -43.11 7.97 26.95
C ARG A 156 -43.15 9.48 26.76
N GLU A 157 -44.27 10.13 27.10
CA GLU A 157 -44.41 11.59 27.01
C GLU A 157 -43.40 12.30 27.92
N TYR A 158 -43.20 11.78 29.14
CA TYR A 158 -42.17 12.30 30.04
C TYR A 158 -40.76 12.12 29.47
N TYR A 159 -40.46 10.92 28.93
CA TYR A 159 -39.17 10.59 28.33
C TYR A 159 -38.74 11.57 27.25
N ILE A 160 -39.67 12.02 26.39
CA ILE A 160 -39.40 13.03 25.37
C ILE A 160 -38.81 14.30 26.01
N SER A 161 -39.51 14.86 27.01
CA SER A 161 -39.04 16.07 27.70
C SER A 161 -37.75 15.84 28.50
N PHE A 162 -37.57 14.62 29.01
CA PHE A 162 -36.44 14.20 29.82
C PHE A 162 -35.14 14.13 28.99
N VAL A 163 -35.19 13.50 27.81
CA VAL A 163 -34.08 13.47 26.85
C VAL A 163 -33.77 14.87 26.32
N ASN A 164 -34.79 15.66 26.00
CA ASN A 164 -34.60 17.01 25.50
C ASN A 164 -33.83 17.87 26.52
N LYS A 165 -34.28 17.93 27.77
CA LYS A 165 -33.62 18.70 28.84
C LYS A 165 -32.26 18.15 29.27
N GLY A 166 -32.14 16.82 29.34
CA GLY A 166 -30.96 16.15 29.90
C GLY A 166 -29.80 15.98 28.91
N LEU A 167 -30.06 16.05 27.61
CA LEU A 167 -29.07 15.80 26.57
C LEU A 167 -29.17 16.81 25.40
N LEU A 168 -30.29 16.79 24.66
CA LEU A 168 -30.37 17.46 23.34
C LEU A 168 -30.26 18.98 23.46
N TRP A 169 -30.94 19.60 24.43
CA TRP A 169 -30.96 21.06 24.55
C TRP A 169 -29.56 21.66 24.73
N ASN A 170 -28.79 21.13 25.68
CA ASN A 170 -27.44 21.64 25.96
C ASN A 170 -26.47 21.28 24.84
N PHE A 171 -26.57 20.07 24.30
CA PHE A 171 -25.71 19.62 23.21
C PHE A 171 -25.97 20.41 21.93
N ASP A 172 -27.23 20.56 21.50
CA ASP A 172 -27.60 21.28 20.28
C ASP A 172 -27.27 22.77 20.38
N LYS A 173 -27.50 23.39 21.56
CA LYS A 173 -27.10 24.78 21.81
C LYS A 173 -25.58 24.95 21.78
N GLY A 174 -24.85 24.02 22.41
CA GLY A 174 -23.39 24.00 22.41
C GLY A 174 -22.81 23.84 21.02
N LEU A 175 -23.33 22.87 20.27
CA LEU A 175 -22.99 22.61 18.88
C LEU A 175 -23.24 23.85 18.04
N SER A 176 -24.42 24.46 18.11
CA SER A 176 -24.72 25.70 17.39
C SER A 176 -23.68 26.79 17.68
N GLY A 177 -23.27 26.97 18.93
CA GLY A 177 -22.24 27.93 19.31
C GLY A 177 -20.83 27.61 18.80
N ILE A 178 -20.52 26.33 18.55
CA ILE A 178 -19.30 25.90 17.85
C ILE A 178 -19.43 26.23 16.36
N LEU A 179 -20.55 25.86 15.74
CA LEU A 179 -20.81 26.07 14.31
C LEU A 179 -20.80 27.56 13.92
N ASP A 180 -21.26 28.44 14.80
CA ASP A 180 -21.22 29.90 14.61
C ASP A 180 -19.80 30.48 14.54
N LYS A 181 -18.81 29.75 15.09
CA LYS A 181 -17.39 30.13 15.09
C LYS A 181 -16.57 29.44 14.01
N VAL A 182 -17.16 28.51 13.25
CA VAL A 182 -16.48 27.84 12.16
C VAL A 182 -16.05 28.87 11.11
N ASP A 183 -14.83 28.71 10.64
CA ASP A 183 -14.19 29.45 9.57
C ASP A 183 -13.34 28.50 8.71
N THR A 184 -12.49 29.04 7.85
CA THR A 184 -11.61 28.27 6.95
C THR A 184 -10.43 27.61 7.65
N ASP A 185 -10.10 28.03 8.88
CA ASP A 185 -8.93 27.54 9.63
C ASP A 185 -9.33 26.47 10.67
N THR A 186 -10.64 26.22 10.80
CA THR A 186 -11.19 25.20 11.68
C THR A 186 -10.73 23.81 11.24
N ASP A 187 -10.34 22.97 12.22
CA ASP A 187 -9.86 21.61 11.95
C ASP A 187 -10.84 20.76 11.11
N PRO A 188 -10.44 20.28 9.92
CA PRO A 188 -11.29 19.47 9.05
C PRO A 188 -11.82 18.18 9.68
N ASP A 189 -11.09 17.56 10.61
CA ASP A 189 -11.56 16.35 11.30
C ASP A 189 -12.78 16.65 12.19
N THR A 190 -12.75 17.80 12.87
CA THR A 190 -13.88 18.31 13.66
C THR A 190 -15.10 18.58 12.78
N ILE A 191 -14.89 19.19 11.60
CA ILE A 191 -15.98 19.44 10.62
C ILE A 191 -16.61 18.14 10.15
N ALA A 192 -15.79 17.14 9.81
CA ALA A 192 -16.27 15.83 9.33
C ALA A 192 -17.14 15.11 10.38
N VAL A 193 -16.71 15.10 11.65
CA VAL A 193 -17.46 14.46 12.74
C VAL A 193 -18.83 15.10 12.95
N TYR A 194 -18.90 16.44 13.02
CA TYR A 194 -20.18 17.12 13.20
C TYR A 194 -21.07 17.05 11.97
N ALA A 195 -20.50 17.14 10.76
CA ALA A 195 -21.25 16.95 9.52
C ALA A 195 -21.89 15.56 9.46
N ASP A 196 -21.14 14.51 9.80
CA ASP A 196 -21.66 13.14 9.82
C ASP A 196 -22.80 12.96 10.82
N TYR A 197 -22.64 13.49 12.04
CA TYR A 197 -23.71 13.51 13.03
C TYR A 197 -24.98 14.22 12.53
N ILE A 198 -24.83 15.41 11.95
CA ILE A 198 -25.95 16.23 11.46
C ILE A 198 -26.66 15.52 10.31
N VAL A 199 -25.91 14.98 9.33
CA VAL A 199 -26.47 14.26 8.17
C VAL A 199 -27.19 12.98 8.62
N ALA A 200 -26.60 12.20 9.53
CA ALA A 200 -27.22 10.99 10.06
C ALA A 200 -28.50 11.31 10.85
N ARG A 201 -28.49 12.39 11.66
CA ARG A 201 -29.67 12.86 12.41
C ARG A 201 -30.80 13.27 11.48
N LEU A 202 -30.50 14.05 10.43
CA LEU A 202 -31.48 14.42 9.41
C LEU A 202 -32.07 13.20 8.71
N GLY A 203 -31.24 12.21 8.40
CA GLY A 203 -31.70 10.95 7.80
C GLY A 203 -32.76 10.24 8.64
N LEU A 204 -32.58 10.17 9.97
CA LEU A 204 -33.56 9.58 10.89
C LEU A 204 -34.86 10.40 10.96
N VAL A 205 -34.74 11.72 11.13
CA VAL A 205 -35.90 12.62 11.26
C VAL A 205 -36.72 12.66 9.96
N ASN A 206 -36.06 12.77 8.80
CA ASN A 206 -36.72 12.73 7.50
C ASN A 206 -37.38 11.37 7.23
N GLY A 207 -36.71 10.26 7.56
CA GLY A 207 -37.29 8.93 7.42
C GLY A 207 -38.61 8.79 8.20
N LEU A 208 -38.64 9.27 9.45
CA LEU A 208 -39.83 9.26 10.28
C LEU A 208 -40.93 10.21 9.76
N LEU A 209 -40.60 11.46 9.45
CA LEU A 209 -41.58 12.47 9.03
C LEU A 209 -42.18 12.21 7.65
N ASP A 210 -41.37 11.75 6.70
CA ASP A 210 -41.76 11.63 5.29
C ASP A 210 -42.29 10.22 4.97
N LYS A 211 -41.71 9.17 5.58
CA LYS A 211 -42.08 7.77 5.30
C LYS A 211 -42.85 7.10 6.43
N GLY A 212 -43.03 7.77 7.58
CA GLY A 212 -43.64 7.18 8.77
C GLY A 212 -42.84 6.02 9.38
N LYS A 213 -41.58 5.83 8.97
CA LYS A 213 -40.74 4.70 9.39
C LYS A 213 -39.34 5.17 9.75
N LEU A 214 -38.88 4.78 10.93
CA LEU A 214 -37.51 5.04 11.38
C LEU A 214 -36.51 4.16 10.59
N PRO A 215 -35.48 4.76 9.96
CA PRO A 215 -34.38 4.02 9.33
C PRO A 215 -33.52 3.25 10.36
N ASP A 216 -32.57 2.43 9.87
CA ASP A 216 -31.56 1.82 10.75
C ASP A 216 -30.76 2.91 11.48
N VAL A 217 -30.57 2.72 12.79
CA VAL A 217 -29.90 3.68 13.67
C VAL A 217 -28.38 3.51 13.66
N LYS A 218 -27.83 2.41 13.12
CA LYS A 218 -26.39 2.10 13.23
C LYS A 218 -25.48 3.27 12.83
N ASP A 219 -25.71 3.87 11.67
CA ASP A 219 -24.91 4.99 11.18
C ASP A 219 -25.02 6.20 12.13
N PHE A 220 -26.24 6.52 12.58
CA PHE A 220 -26.45 7.58 13.58
C PHE A 220 -25.82 7.25 14.93
N ALA A 221 -25.83 6.00 15.38
CA ALA A 221 -25.24 5.60 16.65
C ALA A 221 -23.72 5.79 16.61
N LYS A 222 -23.05 5.42 15.51
CA LYS A 222 -21.62 5.69 15.29
C LYS A 222 -21.33 7.19 15.28
N ALA A 223 -22.05 7.95 14.44
CA ALA A 223 -21.81 9.38 14.28
C ALA A 223 -22.12 10.19 15.55
N SER A 224 -23.20 9.85 16.27
CA SER A 224 -23.56 10.51 17.53
C SER A 224 -22.58 10.21 18.66
N ALA A 225 -22.07 8.98 18.77
CA ALA A 225 -21.05 8.66 19.75
C ALA A 225 -19.80 9.51 19.54
N GLN A 226 -19.33 9.65 18.29
CA GLN A 226 -18.17 10.46 17.95
C GLN A 226 -18.38 11.96 18.20
N ALA A 227 -19.54 12.51 17.83
CA ALA A 227 -19.81 13.94 18.04
C ALA A 227 -20.00 14.31 19.52
N VAL A 228 -20.58 13.41 20.31
CA VAL A 228 -20.78 13.59 21.76
C VAL A 228 -19.46 13.47 22.50
N ASP A 229 -18.61 12.49 22.13
CA ASP A 229 -17.25 12.35 22.64
C ASP A 229 -16.39 13.58 22.34
N LEU A 230 -16.46 14.10 21.11
CA LEU A 230 -15.74 15.31 20.71
C LEU A 230 -16.16 16.55 21.51
N TYR A 231 -17.46 16.71 21.80
CA TYR A 231 -17.97 17.85 22.57
C TYR A 231 -17.75 17.69 24.08
N TYR A 232 -18.03 16.50 24.62
CA TYR A 232 -17.84 16.16 26.03
C TYR A 232 -16.61 15.27 26.20
N PHE A 233 -15.42 15.80 25.94
CA PHE A 233 -14.16 15.03 25.95
C PHE A 233 -13.83 14.29 27.27
N ASN A 234 -14.49 14.66 28.39
CA ASN A 234 -14.35 13.99 29.69
C ASN A 234 -15.36 12.84 29.88
N LEU A 235 -16.28 12.63 28.94
CA LEU A 235 -17.28 11.57 28.99
C LEU A 235 -16.66 10.26 28.46
N PRO A 236 -16.78 9.13 29.17
CA PRO A 236 -16.31 7.84 28.65
C PRO A 236 -17.00 7.50 27.32
N PHE A 237 -16.25 7.00 26.34
CA PHE A 237 -16.76 6.71 25.00
C PHE A 237 -17.93 5.71 25.03
N GLU A 238 -17.91 4.74 25.95
CA GLU A 238 -19.00 3.78 26.16
C GLU A 238 -20.32 4.48 26.57
N THR A 239 -20.21 5.61 27.26
CA THR A 239 -21.38 6.42 27.64
C THR A 239 -21.88 7.21 26.43
N SER A 240 -20.99 7.76 25.60
CA SER A 240 -21.35 8.40 24.32
C SER A 240 -22.08 7.45 23.36
N GLN A 241 -21.75 6.15 23.37
CA GLN A 241 -22.42 5.12 22.57
C GLN A 241 -23.90 4.92 22.91
N LEU A 242 -24.37 5.32 24.10
CA LEU A 242 -25.77 5.21 24.49
C LEU A 242 -26.68 6.16 23.70
N VAL A 243 -26.14 7.28 23.20
CA VAL A 243 -26.90 8.35 22.55
C VAL A 243 -27.69 7.86 21.33
N GLY A 244 -27.14 6.91 20.57
CA GLY A 244 -27.82 6.32 19.42
C GLY A 244 -29.19 5.73 19.76
N ASN A 245 -29.24 4.87 20.78
CA ASN A 245 -30.47 4.21 21.23
C ASN A 245 -31.40 5.19 21.95
N VAL A 246 -30.85 6.09 22.76
CA VAL A 246 -31.61 7.14 23.45
C VAL A 246 -32.38 8.00 22.45
N TYR A 247 -31.72 8.46 21.39
CA TYR A 247 -32.35 9.29 20.36
C TYR A 247 -33.33 8.49 19.48
N ARG A 248 -33.03 7.22 19.17
CA ARG A 248 -33.94 6.33 18.44
C ARG A 248 -35.30 6.24 19.15
N ASP A 249 -35.29 5.95 20.44
CA ASP A 249 -36.53 5.78 21.20
C ASP A 249 -37.19 7.12 21.53
N TYR A 250 -36.40 8.20 21.65
CA TYR A 250 -36.93 9.56 21.65
C TYR A 250 -37.77 9.85 20.41
N LEU A 251 -37.29 9.49 19.21
CA LEU A 251 -38.03 9.65 17.96
C LEU A 251 -39.22 8.68 17.87
N ARG A 252 -39.04 7.41 18.25
CA ARG A 252 -40.08 6.37 18.21
C ARG A 252 -41.29 6.72 19.07
N TRP A 253 -41.05 7.27 20.25
CA TRP A 253 -42.10 7.63 21.20
C TRP A 253 -42.63 9.05 21.02
N HIS A 254 -42.04 9.84 20.12
CA HIS A 254 -42.44 11.22 19.88
C HIS A 254 -43.83 11.31 19.24
N ASN A 255 -44.74 12.06 19.86
CA ASN A 255 -46.11 12.24 19.38
C ASN A 255 -46.39 13.62 18.77
N ASN A 256 -45.46 14.58 18.92
CA ASN A 256 -45.61 15.95 18.41
C ASN A 256 -44.89 16.15 17.07
N ARG A 257 -45.61 15.99 15.96
CA ARG A 257 -45.05 16.16 14.62
C ARG A 257 -44.45 17.56 14.39
N ALA A 258 -45.08 18.62 14.91
CA ALA A 258 -44.61 20.00 14.71
C ALA A 258 -43.25 20.26 15.41
N GLU A 259 -43.00 19.62 16.54
CA GLU A 259 -41.71 19.71 17.24
C GLU A 259 -40.59 19.02 16.46
N LEU A 260 -40.87 17.86 15.86
CA LEU A 260 -39.93 17.16 14.97
C LEU A 260 -39.64 17.96 13.69
N GLU A 261 -40.66 18.58 13.10
CA GLU A 261 -40.50 19.46 11.92
C GLU A 261 -39.62 20.67 12.25
N ARG A 262 -39.81 21.29 13.42
CA ARG A 262 -38.94 22.37 13.90
C ARG A 262 -37.51 21.90 14.16
N SER A 263 -37.34 20.73 14.78
CA SER A 263 -36.02 20.15 15.00
C SER A 263 -35.30 19.87 13.67
N ARG A 264 -36.02 19.38 12.65
CA ARG A 264 -35.47 19.20 11.29
C ARG A 264 -34.94 20.51 10.73
N GLU A 265 -35.70 21.59 10.81
CA GLU A 265 -35.31 22.89 10.27
C GLU A 265 -34.06 23.45 10.95
N LEU A 266 -33.95 23.30 12.28
CA LEU A 266 -32.76 23.72 13.03
C LEU A 266 -31.52 22.91 12.65
N VAL A 267 -31.66 21.59 12.54
CA VAL A 267 -30.54 20.70 12.16
C VAL A 267 -30.12 20.94 10.71
N GLU A 268 -31.06 21.20 9.80
CA GLU A 268 -30.80 21.59 8.41
C GLU A 268 -30.04 22.93 8.35
N ALA A 269 -30.45 23.93 9.13
CA ALA A 269 -29.78 25.23 9.20
C ALA A 269 -28.34 25.11 9.75
N SER A 270 -28.12 24.24 10.74
CA SER A 270 -26.77 23.94 11.27
C SER A 270 -25.86 23.35 10.19
N LEU A 271 -26.37 22.42 9.37
CA LEU A 271 -25.61 21.84 8.25
C LEU A 271 -25.21 22.90 7.22
N ILE A 272 -26.16 23.75 6.83
CA ILE A 272 -25.92 24.83 5.87
C ILE A 272 -24.87 25.80 6.45
N THR A 273 -24.99 26.16 7.73
CA THR A 273 -24.05 27.06 8.41
C THR A 273 -22.64 26.48 8.43
N LEU A 274 -22.49 25.21 8.82
CA LEU A 274 -21.21 24.49 8.84
C LEU A 274 -20.52 24.55 7.46
N VAL A 275 -21.24 24.15 6.40
CA VAL A 275 -20.65 24.06 5.06
C VAL A 275 -20.37 25.44 4.45
N THR A 276 -21.27 26.40 4.62
CA THR A 276 -21.12 27.75 4.03
C THR A 276 -20.00 28.55 4.67
N ARG A 277 -19.80 28.43 5.99
CA ARG A 277 -18.74 29.14 6.71
C ARG A 277 -17.35 28.56 6.44
N HIS A 278 -17.24 27.24 6.38
CA HIS A 278 -15.97 26.57 6.06
C HIS A 278 -15.53 26.79 4.60
N LYS A 279 -16.48 27.04 3.68
CA LYS A 279 -16.26 27.34 2.24
C LYS A 279 -15.62 26.23 1.39
N SER A 280 -15.27 25.09 1.98
CA SER A 280 -14.72 23.93 1.27
C SER A 280 -15.39 22.62 1.73
N LEU A 281 -15.41 21.63 0.84
CA LEU A 281 -15.84 20.25 1.10
C LEU A 281 -14.65 19.29 1.30
N GLU A 282 -13.41 19.78 1.36
CA GLU A 282 -12.21 18.95 1.50
C GLU A 282 -12.23 18.10 2.78
N TRP A 283 -12.91 18.52 3.84
CA TRP A 283 -13.13 17.72 5.05
C TRP A 283 -13.84 16.38 4.79
N LEU A 284 -14.45 16.17 3.61
CA LEU A 284 -15.02 14.88 3.22
C LEU A 284 -13.97 13.76 3.13
N VAL A 285 -12.68 14.08 2.94
CA VAL A 285 -11.60 13.08 2.89
C VAL A 285 -11.11 12.67 4.27
N ARG A 286 -11.78 13.10 5.35
CA ARG A 286 -11.28 13.01 6.73
C ARG A 286 -12.05 12.04 7.63
N LYS A 287 -11.28 11.43 8.54
CA LYS A 287 -11.65 10.57 9.69
C LYS A 287 -12.81 9.59 9.49
N SER A 288 -14.06 10.02 9.68
CA SER A 288 -15.22 9.13 9.74
C SER A 288 -15.88 8.86 8.38
N ILE A 289 -15.66 9.73 7.39
CA ILE A 289 -16.45 9.73 6.16
C ILE A 289 -15.96 8.68 5.16
N PRO A 290 -14.65 8.58 4.85
CA PRO A 290 -14.18 7.59 3.89
C PRO A 290 -14.20 6.16 4.43
N ASP A 291 -14.12 5.96 5.77
CA ASP A 291 -14.18 4.67 6.48
C ASP A 291 -13.52 3.50 5.71
N ALA A 292 -12.29 3.73 5.24
CA ALA A 292 -11.53 2.81 4.40
C ALA A 292 -10.09 2.75 4.91
N PRO A 293 -9.43 1.57 4.86
CA PRO A 293 -8.05 1.43 5.31
C PRO A 293 -7.07 2.12 4.35
N ASP A 294 -5.99 2.66 4.91
CA ASP A 294 -4.84 3.14 4.13
C ASP A 294 -4.17 1.98 3.39
N VAL A 295 -3.62 2.25 2.21
CA VAL A 295 -2.76 1.31 1.48
C VAL A 295 -1.30 1.56 1.84
N ARG A 296 -0.59 0.51 2.29
CA ARG A 296 0.80 0.59 2.77
C ARG A 296 1.75 -0.35 2.02
N LEU A 297 3.05 -0.07 2.08
CA LEU A 297 4.10 -0.93 1.48
C LEU A 297 4.03 -2.38 1.98
N ALA A 298 3.70 -2.58 3.26
CA ALA A 298 3.62 -3.90 3.90
C ALA A 298 2.62 -4.85 3.21
N GLU A 299 1.56 -4.33 2.56
CA GLU A 299 0.59 -5.17 1.85
C GLU A 299 1.18 -5.86 0.61
N PHE A 300 2.22 -5.26 0.00
CA PHE A 300 2.84 -5.78 -1.21
C PHE A 300 4.14 -6.51 -0.91
N TRP A 301 4.99 -5.89 -0.08
CA TRP A 301 6.31 -6.38 0.28
C TRP A 301 6.29 -7.43 1.40
N GLY A 302 5.21 -7.49 2.18
CA GLY A 302 5.11 -8.33 3.38
C GLY A 302 5.69 -7.68 4.63
N SER A 303 5.64 -8.38 5.76
CA SER A 303 6.20 -7.88 7.02
C SER A 303 7.72 -7.75 6.93
N ALA A 304 8.26 -6.63 7.43
CA ALA A 304 9.70 -6.43 7.56
C ALA A 304 10.30 -7.47 8.52
N GLU A 305 11.43 -8.09 8.15
CA GLU A 305 12.16 -8.99 9.06
C GLU A 305 12.99 -8.22 10.08
N VAL A 306 13.46 -7.01 9.70
CA VAL A 306 14.25 -6.11 10.55
C VAL A 306 13.79 -4.68 10.29
N GLY A 307 13.28 -4.01 11.33
CA GLY A 307 12.76 -2.63 11.23
C GLY A 307 11.29 -2.56 10.84
N GLU A 308 10.85 -1.39 10.40
CA GLU A 308 9.50 -1.11 9.90
C GLU A 308 9.60 -0.54 8.49
N HIS A 309 8.55 -0.71 7.69
CA HIS A 309 8.46 0.01 6.41
C HIS A 309 8.35 1.51 6.65
N ASP A 310 8.72 2.33 5.67
CA ASP A 310 8.53 3.78 5.76
C ASP A 310 7.03 4.12 5.86
N ASP A 311 6.57 4.46 7.07
CA ASP A 311 5.18 4.79 7.38
C ASP A 311 4.69 6.08 6.70
N THR A 312 5.57 6.83 6.05
CA THR A 312 5.20 8.00 5.25
C THR A 312 4.75 7.64 3.83
N VAL A 313 5.09 6.44 3.34
CA VAL A 313 4.71 5.99 1.98
C VAL A 313 3.37 5.26 2.05
N ILE A 314 2.29 6.04 1.94
CA ILE A 314 0.92 5.55 2.04
C ILE A 314 0.03 6.14 0.94
N VAL A 315 -1.01 5.40 0.55
CA VAL A 315 -2.22 6.00 -0.04
C VAL A 315 -3.26 6.08 1.07
N PRO A 316 -3.64 7.28 1.53
CA PRO A 316 -4.69 7.42 2.53
C PRO A 316 -5.97 6.70 2.07
N GLY A 317 -6.68 6.06 2.99
CA GLY A 317 -7.89 5.30 2.68
C GLY A 317 -8.96 6.13 1.96
N SER A 318 -8.95 7.44 2.16
CA SER A 318 -9.77 8.43 1.46
C SER A 318 -9.54 8.48 -0.05
N TYR A 319 -8.37 8.07 -0.54
CA TYR A 319 -7.99 8.05 -1.96
C TYR A 319 -7.92 6.63 -2.52
N THR A 320 -8.77 5.75 -1.98
CA THR A 320 -9.04 4.42 -2.53
C THR A 320 -10.42 4.39 -3.15
N LYS A 321 -10.70 3.44 -4.04
CA LYS A 321 -12.00 3.21 -4.64
C LYS A 321 -13.09 2.97 -3.60
N LEU A 322 -12.76 2.30 -2.50
CA LEU A 322 -13.69 2.10 -1.39
C LEU A 322 -13.97 3.43 -0.67
N GLY A 323 -12.92 4.20 -0.34
CA GLY A 323 -13.06 5.52 0.28
C GLY A 323 -13.84 6.50 -0.60
N GLN A 324 -13.55 6.54 -1.89
CA GLN A 324 -14.27 7.34 -2.88
C GLN A 324 -15.76 7.01 -2.89
N LYS A 325 -16.10 5.71 -2.85
CA LYS A 325 -17.49 5.26 -2.80
C LYS A 325 -18.18 5.76 -1.53
N HIS A 326 -17.54 5.62 -0.37
CA HIS A 326 -18.11 6.10 0.89
C HIS A 326 -18.31 7.62 0.91
N ILE A 327 -17.37 8.39 0.34
CA ILE A 327 -17.52 9.83 0.13
C ILE A 327 -18.70 10.14 -0.80
N ALA A 328 -18.85 9.41 -1.91
CA ALA A 328 -19.96 9.60 -2.85
C ALA A 328 -21.32 9.26 -2.21
N ASP A 329 -21.39 8.18 -1.44
CA ASP A 329 -22.58 7.78 -0.68
C ASP A 329 -22.92 8.86 0.37
N PHE A 330 -21.92 9.43 1.03
CA PHE A 330 -22.08 10.53 1.97
C PHE A 330 -22.63 11.79 1.29
N ILE A 331 -22.04 12.24 0.18
CA ILE A 331 -22.52 13.39 -0.60
C ILE A 331 -23.97 13.16 -1.05
N THR A 332 -24.32 11.94 -1.46
CA THR A 332 -25.69 11.59 -1.85
C THR A 332 -26.66 11.73 -0.67
N ARG A 333 -26.29 11.25 0.53
CA ARG A 333 -27.09 11.45 1.75
C ARG A 333 -27.21 12.92 2.13
N LEU A 334 -26.11 13.66 2.04
CA LEU A 334 -26.04 15.10 2.29
C LEU A 334 -27.02 15.87 1.39
N GLN A 335 -26.93 15.67 0.07
CA GLN A 335 -27.78 16.34 -0.91
C GLN A 335 -29.27 15.96 -0.76
N LYS A 336 -29.56 14.70 -0.43
CA LYS A 336 -30.94 14.24 -0.21
C LYS A 336 -31.61 14.89 1.00
N ASN A 337 -30.83 15.18 2.05
CA ASN A 337 -31.33 15.76 3.29
C ASN A 337 -31.43 17.29 3.25
N LEU A 338 -30.87 17.94 2.23
CA LEU A 338 -30.93 19.37 2.01
C LEU A 338 -32.05 19.73 1.04
N ARG A 339 -32.74 20.85 1.25
CA ARG A 339 -33.66 21.41 0.24
C ARG A 339 -32.91 21.76 -1.05
N ALA A 340 -33.62 21.65 -2.18
CA ALA A 340 -33.06 21.96 -3.51
C ALA A 340 -32.59 23.43 -3.59
N GLY A 341 -31.48 23.68 -4.31
CA GLY A 341 -30.93 25.03 -4.51
C GLY A 341 -30.00 25.55 -3.41
N THR A 342 -29.56 24.69 -2.48
CA THR A 342 -28.60 25.04 -1.43
C THR A 342 -27.18 25.25 -1.97
N SER A 343 -26.42 26.16 -1.36
CA SER A 343 -25.01 26.48 -1.67
C SER A 343 -24.08 25.27 -1.66
N VAL A 344 -24.40 24.25 -0.85
CA VAL A 344 -23.66 22.98 -0.76
C VAL A 344 -23.65 22.26 -2.11
N SER A 345 -24.78 22.21 -2.81
CA SER A 345 -24.88 21.53 -4.12
C SER A 345 -23.99 22.18 -5.19
N ALA A 346 -23.73 23.49 -5.07
CA ALA A 346 -22.87 24.21 -5.99
C ALA A 346 -21.37 23.93 -5.78
N MET A 347 -20.97 23.48 -4.58
CA MET A 347 -19.57 23.17 -4.25
C MET A 347 -19.14 21.75 -4.68
N VAL A 348 -20.10 20.83 -4.85
CA VAL A 348 -19.84 19.41 -5.16
C VAL A 348 -19.05 19.20 -6.47
N PRO A 349 -19.34 19.88 -7.59
CA PRO A 349 -18.54 19.72 -8.81
C PRO A 349 -17.07 20.12 -8.63
N SER A 350 -16.81 21.24 -7.96
CA SER A 350 -15.44 21.70 -7.68
C SER A 350 -14.70 20.75 -6.75
N PHE A 351 -15.39 20.20 -5.74
CA PHE A 351 -14.83 19.17 -4.87
C PHE A 351 -14.41 17.92 -5.66
N TRP A 352 -15.25 17.40 -6.55
CA TRP A 352 -14.91 16.19 -7.31
C TRP A 352 -13.74 16.39 -8.27
N SER A 353 -13.61 17.59 -8.86
CA SER A 353 -12.46 17.96 -9.68
C SER A 353 -11.17 17.93 -8.87
N TRP A 354 -11.14 18.63 -7.72
CA TRP A 354 -9.99 18.63 -6.82
C TRP A 354 -9.67 17.23 -6.28
N TYR A 355 -10.68 16.50 -5.84
CA TYR A 355 -10.54 15.16 -5.29
C TYR A 355 -9.93 14.20 -6.31
N GLN A 356 -10.32 14.28 -7.59
CA GLN A 356 -9.75 13.43 -8.62
C GLN A 356 -8.25 13.69 -8.83
N GLU A 357 -7.80 14.95 -8.76
CA GLU A 357 -6.38 15.30 -8.85
C GLU A 357 -5.59 14.75 -7.67
N GLU A 358 -6.05 14.97 -6.44
CA GLU A 358 -5.39 14.45 -5.23
C GLU A 358 -5.42 12.92 -5.17
N TYR A 359 -6.49 12.28 -5.65
CA TYR A 359 -6.59 10.82 -5.76
C TYR A 359 -5.44 10.25 -6.59
N TYR A 360 -5.26 10.76 -7.81
CA TYR A 360 -4.23 10.24 -8.70
C TYR A 360 -2.82 10.66 -8.29
N LYS A 361 -2.67 11.82 -7.65
CA LYS A 361 -1.41 12.24 -7.04
C LYS A 361 -0.98 11.29 -5.91
N ALA A 362 -1.89 10.92 -5.00
CA ALA A 362 -1.57 9.96 -3.93
C ALA A 362 -1.08 8.61 -4.48
N TRP A 363 -1.74 8.09 -5.53
CA TRP A 363 -1.29 6.86 -6.19
C TRP A 363 0.04 7.01 -6.95
N PHE A 364 0.27 8.17 -7.58
CA PHE A 364 1.53 8.49 -8.24
C PHE A 364 2.66 8.56 -7.21
N ASP A 365 2.52 9.34 -6.14
CA ASP A 365 3.54 9.47 -5.10
C ASP A 365 3.87 8.13 -4.43
N PHE A 366 2.86 7.30 -4.18
CA PHE A 366 3.04 5.94 -3.67
C PHE A 366 3.83 5.06 -4.64
N ALA A 367 3.46 5.02 -5.92
CA ALA A 367 4.15 4.21 -6.92
C ALA A 367 5.59 4.67 -7.18
N SER A 368 5.88 5.98 -7.12
CA SER A 368 7.24 6.54 -7.27
C SER A 368 8.14 6.17 -6.09
N ASN A 369 7.57 6.07 -4.89
CA ASN A 369 8.32 5.70 -3.68
C ASN A 369 8.26 4.19 -3.38
N PHE A 370 7.53 3.40 -4.18
CA PHE A 370 7.35 1.97 -3.97
C PHE A 370 8.66 1.16 -3.85
N PRO A 371 9.74 1.46 -4.60
CA PRO A 371 11.01 0.74 -4.46
C PRO A 371 11.63 0.80 -3.05
N LYS A 372 11.31 1.83 -2.24
CA LYS A 372 11.77 1.96 -0.85
C LYS A 372 11.32 0.80 0.04
N GLY A 373 10.28 0.06 -0.34
CA GLY A 373 9.88 -1.16 0.38
C GLY A 373 10.99 -2.22 0.46
N ALA A 374 11.97 -2.20 -0.45
CA ALA A 374 13.15 -3.05 -0.38
C ALA A 374 14.06 -2.73 0.82
N ASP A 375 14.04 -1.49 1.34
CA ASP A 375 14.89 -1.05 2.45
C ASP A 375 14.52 -1.72 3.78
N ALA A 376 13.32 -2.29 3.89
CA ALA A 376 12.91 -3.10 5.05
C ALA A 376 13.60 -4.48 5.11
N PHE A 377 14.34 -4.88 4.07
CA PHE A 377 15.00 -6.19 3.96
C PHE A 377 16.53 -6.02 4.01
N GLN A 378 17.09 -6.03 5.22
CA GLN A 378 18.52 -5.76 5.45
C GLN A 378 19.38 -7.02 5.59
N THR A 379 18.80 -8.18 5.94
CA THR A 379 19.55 -9.42 6.12
C THR A 379 19.73 -10.17 4.80
N GLU A 380 20.80 -10.96 4.68
CA GLU A 380 21.04 -11.80 3.50
C GLU A 380 19.90 -12.79 3.22
N PRO A 381 19.36 -13.53 4.22
CA PRO A 381 18.25 -14.44 3.97
C PRO A 381 16.99 -13.73 3.47
N ALA A 382 16.67 -12.57 4.04
CA ALA A 382 15.52 -11.75 3.65
C ALA A 382 15.65 -11.29 2.19
N ARG A 383 16.83 -10.74 1.84
CA ARG A 383 17.12 -10.27 0.48
C ARG A 383 17.16 -11.41 -0.53
N ARG A 384 17.65 -12.59 -0.13
CA ARG A 384 17.66 -13.81 -0.96
C ARG A 384 16.24 -14.29 -1.24
N ASN A 385 15.39 -14.37 -0.22
CA ASN A 385 13.97 -14.76 -0.37
C ASN A 385 13.25 -13.77 -1.29
N MET A 386 13.48 -12.47 -1.11
CA MET A 386 12.92 -11.44 -1.99
C MET A 386 13.43 -11.55 -3.42
N ALA A 387 14.73 -11.84 -3.64
CA ALA A 387 15.26 -12.10 -4.98
C ALA A 387 14.57 -13.28 -5.66
N SER A 388 14.31 -14.38 -4.93
CA SER A 388 13.52 -15.50 -5.45
C SER A 388 12.08 -15.10 -5.80
N LEU A 389 11.44 -14.25 -4.98
CA LEU A 389 10.09 -13.75 -5.25
C LEU A 389 10.04 -12.81 -6.46
N MET A 390 11.05 -11.95 -6.65
CA MET A 390 11.16 -11.02 -7.78
C MET A 390 11.24 -11.73 -9.14
N ALA A 391 11.85 -12.93 -9.18
CA ALA A 391 11.91 -13.74 -10.39
C ALA A 391 10.57 -14.42 -10.75
N GLY A 392 9.56 -14.33 -9.88
CA GLY A 392 8.23 -14.91 -10.07
C GLY A 392 7.18 -13.91 -10.56
N ASP A 393 6.01 -14.44 -10.89
CA ASP A 393 4.79 -13.72 -11.29
C ASP A 393 4.01 -13.12 -10.10
N HIS A 394 4.39 -13.45 -8.87
CA HIS A 394 3.79 -12.93 -7.62
C HIS A 394 4.64 -11.85 -6.94
N ASN A 395 5.56 -11.22 -7.68
CA ASN A 395 6.44 -10.20 -7.13
C ASN A 395 5.67 -8.93 -6.67
N PRO A 396 6.21 -8.16 -5.70
CA PRO A 396 5.52 -6.99 -5.14
C PRO A 396 5.13 -5.93 -6.18
N TYR A 397 5.97 -5.71 -7.19
CA TYR A 397 5.71 -4.72 -8.24
C TYR A 397 4.50 -5.09 -9.11
N TRP A 398 4.38 -6.37 -9.48
CA TRP A 398 3.23 -6.85 -10.25
C TRP A 398 1.94 -6.77 -9.43
N LYS A 399 2.00 -7.08 -8.12
CA LYS A 399 0.85 -6.87 -7.22
C LYS A 399 0.40 -5.40 -7.20
N LEU A 400 1.33 -4.45 -7.20
CA LEU A 400 0.98 -3.03 -7.28
C LEU A 400 0.38 -2.66 -8.64
N ILE A 401 0.90 -3.19 -9.75
CA ILE A 401 0.31 -2.94 -11.08
C ILE A 401 -1.14 -3.44 -11.15
N LEU A 402 -1.43 -4.62 -10.59
CA LEU A 402 -2.79 -5.15 -10.45
C LEU A 402 -3.67 -4.21 -9.60
N ARG A 403 -3.15 -3.76 -8.46
CA ARG A 403 -3.86 -2.83 -7.57
C ARG A 403 -4.16 -1.49 -8.26
N LEU A 404 -3.20 -0.90 -8.95
CA LEU A 404 -3.38 0.34 -9.72
C LEU A 404 -4.45 0.18 -10.80
N SER A 405 -4.51 -0.98 -11.46
CA SER A 405 -5.56 -1.28 -12.44
C SER A 405 -6.96 -1.33 -11.81
N ASP A 406 -7.10 -1.86 -10.60
CA ASP A 406 -8.40 -2.00 -9.91
C ASP A 406 -8.91 -0.69 -9.28
N GLU A 407 -7.97 0.20 -8.95
CA GLU A 407 -8.18 1.48 -8.25
C GLU A 407 -8.41 2.66 -9.20
N ILE A 408 -8.61 2.43 -10.51
CA ILE A 408 -9.00 3.48 -11.45
C ILE A 408 -10.45 3.90 -11.17
N VAL A 409 -10.64 5.21 -10.94
CA VAL A 409 -11.96 5.82 -10.68
C VAL A 409 -12.13 7.12 -11.47
N GLN A 410 -13.36 7.39 -11.90
CA GLN A 410 -13.69 8.67 -12.50
C GLN A 410 -14.66 9.41 -11.58
N SER A 411 -14.08 10.26 -10.72
CA SER A 411 -14.84 10.96 -9.67
C SER A 411 -15.51 12.23 -10.20
N ASP A 412 -14.85 12.96 -11.09
CA ASP A 412 -15.46 14.02 -11.88
C ASP A 412 -15.85 13.48 -13.27
N PRO A 413 -17.14 13.46 -13.63
CA PRO A 413 -17.59 13.03 -14.96
C PRO A 413 -16.99 13.83 -16.12
N LYS A 414 -16.52 15.06 -15.88
CA LYS A 414 -15.95 15.95 -16.90
C LYS A 414 -14.42 15.81 -17.02
N ALA A 415 -13.73 15.52 -15.92
CA ALA A 415 -12.29 15.35 -15.92
C ALA A 415 -11.90 13.93 -16.35
N LYS A 416 -10.99 13.83 -17.32
CA LYS A 416 -10.39 12.55 -17.68
C LYS A 416 -9.29 12.19 -16.68
N PRO A 417 -9.15 10.92 -16.28
CA PRO A 417 -7.96 10.46 -15.55
C PRO A 417 -6.66 10.86 -16.27
N PRO A 418 -5.56 11.07 -15.53
CA PRO A 418 -4.23 11.24 -16.13
C PRO A 418 -3.91 10.10 -17.09
N LYS A 419 -3.26 10.39 -18.21
CA LYS A 419 -3.04 9.38 -19.26
C LYS A 419 -2.30 8.13 -18.78
N TRP A 420 -1.40 8.28 -17.80
CA TRP A 420 -0.58 7.17 -17.27
C TRP A 420 -1.45 6.06 -16.66
N THR A 421 -2.64 6.40 -16.15
CA THR A 421 -3.56 5.44 -15.51
C THR A 421 -4.13 4.44 -16.52
N GLY A 422 -4.02 4.73 -17.82
CA GLY A 422 -4.42 3.80 -18.88
C GLY A 422 -3.44 2.63 -19.08
N LEU A 423 -2.19 2.76 -18.63
CA LEU A 423 -1.16 1.75 -18.87
C LEU A 423 -1.27 0.53 -17.94
N PRO A 424 -1.48 0.65 -16.61
CA PRO A 424 -1.68 -0.52 -15.73
C PRO A 424 -2.76 -1.51 -16.21
N PRO A 425 -4.00 -1.09 -16.56
CA PRO A 425 -5.02 -2.04 -17.04
C PRO A 425 -4.66 -2.65 -18.39
N GLU A 426 -3.94 -1.92 -19.26
CA GLU A 426 -3.45 -2.49 -20.51
C GLU A 426 -2.39 -3.59 -20.26
N LEU A 427 -1.43 -3.35 -19.36
CA LEU A 427 -0.45 -4.36 -18.95
C LEU A 427 -1.14 -5.59 -18.35
N VAL A 428 -2.18 -5.43 -17.54
CA VAL A 428 -2.98 -6.53 -17.00
C VAL A 428 -3.68 -7.31 -18.12
N ASN A 429 -4.23 -6.64 -19.13
CA ASN A 429 -4.85 -7.30 -20.28
C ASN A 429 -3.83 -8.08 -21.14
N ILE A 430 -2.64 -7.50 -21.35
CA ILE A 430 -1.50 -8.17 -22.01
C ILE A 430 -1.10 -9.43 -21.22
N ALA A 431 -0.98 -9.33 -19.89
CA ALA A 431 -0.61 -10.43 -19.02
C ALA A 431 -1.65 -11.57 -18.96
N LYS A 432 -2.96 -11.24 -19.05
CA LYS A 432 -4.02 -12.26 -19.15
C LYS A 432 -3.88 -13.10 -20.42
N LEU A 433 -3.50 -12.47 -21.54
CA LEU A 433 -3.26 -13.16 -22.80
C LEU A 433 -1.98 -13.99 -22.78
N SER A 434 -0.96 -13.58 -22.04
CA SER A 434 0.28 -14.37 -21.87
C SER A 434 0.05 -15.64 -21.04
N ALA A 435 -0.73 -15.57 -19.96
CA ALA A 435 -1.01 -16.71 -19.09
C ALA A 435 -1.81 -17.85 -19.79
N ALA A 436 -2.67 -17.51 -20.74
CA ALA A 436 -3.38 -18.49 -21.57
C ALA A 436 -2.44 -19.29 -22.50
N GLY A 437 -1.24 -18.78 -22.77
CA GLY A 437 -0.25 -19.38 -23.66
C GLY A 437 0.67 -20.43 -23.03
N ASP A 438 0.71 -20.53 -21.69
CA ASP A 438 1.65 -21.39 -20.94
C ASP A 438 1.14 -22.81 -20.69
N ASN A 439 -0.14 -23.09 -20.95
CA ASN A 439 -0.70 -24.46 -20.98
C ASN A 439 -0.32 -25.25 -22.26
N LYS A 440 0.86 -24.97 -22.84
CA LYS A 440 1.37 -25.59 -24.07
C LYS A 440 1.98 -26.98 -23.87
N ASP A 441 2.27 -27.39 -22.64
CA ASP A 441 2.91 -28.68 -22.36
C ASP A 441 1.95 -29.88 -22.24
N LYS A 442 0.65 -29.69 -22.48
CA LYS A 442 -0.28 -30.81 -22.68
C LYS A 442 -0.54 -30.99 -24.18
N LYS A 443 0.07 -32.04 -24.74
CA LYS A 443 -0.14 -32.55 -26.11
C LYS A 443 -1.64 -32.69 -26.41
N ASP A 444 -2.24 -31.70 -27.06
CA ASP A 444 -3.52 -31.89 -27.74
C ASP A 444 -3.66 -30.92 -28.92
N GLN A 445 -3.67 -31.47 -30.15
CA GLN A 445 -3.88 -30.72 -31.39
C GLN A 445 -5.27 -30.06 -31.45
N THR A 446 -6.21 -30.51 -30.63
CA THR A 446 -7.55 -29.95 -30.41
C THR A 446 -7.55 -28.64 -29.61
N LEU A 447 -6.44 -28.28 -28.94
CA LEU A 447 -6.33 -27.05 -28.16
C LEU A 447 -5.85 -25.85 -28.99
N LYS A 448 -5.05 -26.03 -30.05
CA LYS A 448 -4.72 -24.93 -30.99
C LYS A 448 -5.96 -24.36 -31.67
N SER A 449 -6.92 -25.22 -32.02
CA SER A 449 -8.20 -24.79 -32.62
C SER A 449 -9.13 -24.14 -31.58
N LYS A 450 -9.16 -24.64 -30.33
CA LYS A 450 -9.90 -24.01 -29.22
C LYS A 450 -9.29 -22.69 -28.76
N ILE A 451 -7.96 -22.56 -28.70
CA ILE A 451 -7.25 -21.31 -28.41
C ILE A 451 -7.55 -20.29 -29.51
N THR A 452 -7.49 -20.67 -30.78
CA THR A 452 -7.87 -19.77 -31.89
C THR A 452 -9.36 -19.41 -31.84
N GLN A 453 -10.23 -20.30 -31.37
CA GLN A 453 -11.67 -20.04 -31.17
C GLN A 453 -11.96 -19.17 -29.95
N GLU A 454 -11.29 -19.35 -28.81
CA GLU A 454 -11.45 -18.47 -27.64
C GLU A 454 -10.79 -17.10 -27.87
N PHE A 455 -9.66 -17.04 -28.59
CA PHE A 455 -9.11 -15.79 -29.12
C PHE A 455 -10.13 -15.09 -30.03
N LYS A 456 -10.71 -15.80 -31.00
CA LYS A 456 -11.76 -15.24 -31.87
C LYS A 456 -13.05 -14.91 -31.11
N ASN A 457 -13.39 -15.59 -30.02
CA ASN A 457 -14.61 -15.32 -29.24
C ASN A 457 -14.43 -14.16 -28.27
N ALA A 458 -13.25 -14.00 -27.65
CA ALA A 458 -12.91 -12.84 -26.82
C ALA A 458 -12.70 -11.59 -27.69
N GLU A 459 -12.09 -11.76 -28.86
CA GLU A 459 -11.97 -10.73 -29.89
C GLU A 459 -13.34 -10.41 -30.50
N ALA A 460 -14.21 -11.40 -30.76
CA ALA A 460 -15.58 -11.17 -31.23
C ALA A 460 -16.50 -10.58 -30.16
N GLN A 461 -16.35 -10.91 -28.88
CA GLN A 461 -17.11 -10.28 -27.78
C GLN A 461 -16.64 -8.85 -27.52
N ALA A 462 -15.33 -8.57 -27.62
CA ALA A 462 -14.80 -7.21 -27.62
C ALA A 462 -15.24 -6.45 -28.88
N GLN A 463 -15.22 -7.06 -30.06
CA GLN A 463 -15.64 -6.46 -31.34
C GLN A 463 -17.16 -6.22 -31.43
N GLN A 464 -17.99 -7.12 -30.87
CA GLN A 464 -19.46 -6.97 -30.82
C GLN A 464 -19.93 -5.84 -29.89
N GLN A 465 -19.10 -5.41 -28.94
CA GLN A 465 -19.33 -4.18 -28.14
C GLN A 465 -18.64 -2.93 -28.73
N VAL A 466 -17.88 -3.08 -29.82
CA VAL A 466 -16.99 -2.06 -30.42
C VAL A 466 -17.51 -1.50 -31.75
N GLU A 467 -18.70 -1.89 -32.23
CA GLU A 467 -19.32 -1.30 -33.43
C GLU A 467 -19.62 0.21 -33.33
N LYS A 468 -19.34 0.85 -32.17
CA LYS A 468 -19.33 2.31 -31.97
C LYS A 468 -18.07 2.86 -31.27
N VAL A 469 -16.93 2.17 -31.32
CA VAL A 469 -15.73 2.54 -30.55
C VAL A 469 -14.62 3.14 -31.43
N ASP A 470 -13.93 4.12 -30.86
CA ASP A 470 -12.78 4.87 -31.40
C ASP A 470 -11.74 3.97 -32.12
N PRO A 471 -11.30 4.31 -33.35
CA PRO A 471 -10.23 3.62 -34.09
C PRO A 471 -8.98 3.30 -33.28
N ARG A 472 -8.62 4.15 -32.30
CA ARG A 472 -7.47 3.93 -31.41
C ARG A 472 -7.62 2.66 -30.57
N THR A 473 -8.78 2.45 -29.96
CA THR A 473 -9.05 1.27 -29.11
C THR A 473 -8.97 -0.04 -29.89
N LYS A 474 -9.40 -0.01 -31.17
CA LYS A 474 -9.27 -1.15 -32.08
C LYS A 474 -7.81 -1.48 -32.38
N LYS A 475 -6.99 -0.47 -32.73
CA LYS A 475 -5.54 -0.65 -32.97
C LYS A 475 -4.84 -1.25 -31.74
N ILE A 476 -5.13 -0.75 -30.54
CA ILE A 476 -4.57 -1.26 -29.28
C ILE A 476 -4.92 -2.74 -29.11
N ALA A 477 -6.20 -3.11 -29.30
CA ALA A 477 -6.65 -4.49 -29.16
C ALA A 477 -5.97 -5.45 -30.16
N GLU A 478 -5.78 -5.04 -31.43
CA GLU A 478 -5.11 -5.83 -32.47
C GLU A 478 -3.61 -6.07 -32.17
N GLN A 479 -2.95 -5.16 -31.46
CA GLN A 479 -1.54 -5.27 -31.09
C GLN A 479 -1.29 -6.04 -29.79
N ARG A 480 -2.32 -6.27 -28.95
CA ARG A 480 -2.19 -7.02 -27.68
C ARG A 480 -1.54 -8.40 -27.83
N PRO A 481 -1.84 -9.23 -28.84
CA PRO A 481 -1.23 -10.56 -28.95
C PRO A 481 0.29 -10.54 -29.20
N SER A 482 0.82 -9.56 -29.94
CA SER A 482 2.28 -9.44 -30.13
C SER A 482 2.95 -8.94 -28.85
N ARG A 483 2.34 -7.96 -28.16
CA ARG A 483 2.80 -7.47 -26.85
C ARG A 483 2.80 -8.56 -25.79
N ALA A 484 1.78 -9.41 -25.78
CA ALA A 484 1.68 -10.55 -24.86
C ALA A 484 2.84 -11.54 -25.04
N LYS A 485 3.29 -11.78 -26.29
CA LYS A 485 4.47 -12.62 -26.54
C LYS A 485 5.75 -12.01 -25.95
N VAL A 486 5.96 -10.70 -26.14
CA VAL A 486 7.12 -9.99 -25.59
C VAL A 486 7.09 -10.03 -24.06
N PHE A 487 5.92 -9.79 -23.46
CA PHE A 487 5.74 -9.90 -22.01
C PHE A 487 5.99 -11.33 -21.48
N THR A 488 5.55 -12.37 -22.20
CA THR A 488 5.88 -13.77 -21.86
C THR A 488 7.39 -14.01 -21.84
N GLU A 489 8.12 -13.55 -22.87
CA GLU A 489 9.59 -13.72 -22.90
C GLU A 489 10.26 -12.92 -21.78
N TYR A 490 9.80 -11.68 -21.50
CA TYR A 490 10.28 -10.91 -20.35
C TYR A 490 10.13 -11.68 -19.03
N MET A 491 8.94 -12.20 -18.74
CA MET A 491 8.68 -12.97 -17.52
C MET A 491 9.48 -14.28 -17.48
N LYS A 492 9.68 -14.94 -18.62
CA LYS A 492 10.53 -16.13 -18.74
C LYS A 492 11.99 -15.81 -18.45
N ASP A 493 12.50 -14.69 -18.92
CA ASP A 493 13.88 -14.26 -18.67
C ASP A 493 14.08 -13.90 -17.19
N LEU A 494 13.11 -13.22 -16.56
CA LEU A 494 13.08 -13.03 -15.11
C LEU A 494 13.13 -14.35 -14.34
N LYS A 495 12.33 -15.34 -14.75
CA LYS A 495 12.30 -16.66 -14.12
C LYS A 495 13.63 -17.41 -14.23
N GLN A 496 14.36 -17.27 -15.34
CA GLN A 496 15.70 -17.84 -15.48
C GLN A 496 16.70 -17.26 -14.47
N MET A 497 16.47 -16.02 -14.00
CA MET A 497 17.30 -15.38 -12.98
C MET A 497 17.04 -15.88 -11.56
N ALA A 498 16.01 -16.71 -11.31
CA ALA A 498 15.72 -17.22 -9.96
C ALA A 498 16.93 -17.91 -9.31
N SER A 499 17.79 -18.55 -10.12
CA SER A 499 19.01 -19.22 -9.66
C SER A 499 20.08 -18.29 -9.11
N ILE A 500 19.99 -16.97 -9.32
CA ILE A 500 20.92 -15.98 -8.76
C ILE A 500 20.94 -16.02 -7.22
N ALA A 501 19.84 -16.44 -6.61
CA ALA A 501 19.68 -16.56 -5.18
C ALA A 501 20.38 -17.80 -4.59
N SER A 502 20.85 -18.73 -5.43
CA SER A 502 21.36 -20.05 -4.99
C SER A 502 22.74 -20.03 -4.34
N SER A 503 23.70 -19.28 -4.90
CA SER A 503 25.07 -19.19 -4.37
C SER A 503 25.79 -17.95 -4.89
N GLY A 504 26.87 -17.56 -4.20
CA GLY A 504 27.74 -16.46 -4.62
C GLY A 504 28.39 -16.70 -5.98
N ASP A 505 28.83 -17.95 -6.27
CA ASP A 505 29.45 -18.29 -7.55
C ASP A 505 28.47 -18.24 -8.73
N THR A 506 27.23 -18.68 -8.53
CA THR A 506 26.18 -18.56 -9.54
C THR A 506 25.90 -17.08 -9.83
N ALA A 507 25.72 -16.26 -8.79
CA ALA A 507 25.53 -14.83 -8.95
C ALA A 507 26.71 -14.15 -9.66
N PHE A 508 27.95 -14.46 -9.25
CA PHE A 508 29.17 -13.94 -9.85
C PHE A 508 29.24 -14.24 -11.35
N ARG A 509 28.94 -15.47 -11.76
CA ARG A 509 28.92 -15.87 -13.18
C ARG A 509 27.82 -15.14 -13.97
N MET A 510 26.59 -15.13 -13.47
CA MET A 510 25.47 -14.48 -14.16
C MET A 510 25.70 -12.97 -14.34
N VAL A 511 26.26 -12.30 -13.33
CA VAL A 511 26.58 -10.87 -13.40
C VAL A 511 27.81 -10.63 -14.29
N SER A 512 28.82 -11.52 -14.27
CA SER A 512 29.93 -11.48 -15.25
C SER A 512 29.41 -11.56 -16.69
N ASP A 513 28.44 -12.44 -16.96
CA ASP A 513 27.83 -12.60 -18.28
C ASP A 513 27.05 -11.33 -18.69
N LEU A 514 26.32 -10.69 -17.75
CA LEU A 514 25.69 -9.38 -17.95
C LEU A 514 26.68 -8.32 -18.45
N PHE A 515 27.79 -8.11 -17.74
CA PHE A 515 28.76 -7.07 -18.09
C PHE A 515 29.61 -7.41 -19.33
N SER A 516 29.80 -8.71 -19.61
CA SER A 516 30.51 -9.17 -20.81
C SER A 516 29.64 -9.06 -22.06
N GLY A 517 28.36 -9.41 -21.96
CA GLY A 517 27.38 -9.31 -23.05
C GLY A 517 27.19 -7.88 -23.56
N GLN A 518 27.17 -6.90 -22.66
CA GLN A 518 27.10 -5.48 -23.05
C GLN A 518 28.32 -4.99 -23.85
N ALA A 519 29.47 -5.66 -23.72
CA ALA A 519 30.65 -5.35 -24.52
C ALA A 519 30.68 -6.09 -25.87
N ALA A 520 29.95 -7.20 -26.01
CA ALA A 520 29.94 -8.08 -27.17
C ALA A 520 28.54 -8.09 -27.83
N LEU A 521 28.27 -7.07 -28.66
CA LEU A 521 26.97 -6.75 -29.29
C LEU A 521 26.32 -7.86 -30.15
N THR A 522 26.87 -9.06 -30.28
CA THR A 522 26.44 -10.06 -31.29
C THR A 522 26.08 -11.46 -30.76
N GLU A 523 26.41 -11.84 -29.52
CA GLU A 523 26.07 -13.18 -28.97
C GLU A 523 25.72 -13.15 -27.47
N ASP A 524 24.91 -12.19 -27.05
CA ASP A 524 24.54 -12.05 -25.65
C ASP A 524 23.49 -13.08 -25.21
N LYS A 525 23.87 -13.97 -24.29
CA LYS A 525 23.00 -14.98 -23.67
C LYS A 525 22.67 -14.66 -22.22
N SER A 526 23.05 -13.49 -21.71
CA SER A 526 22.74 -13.08 -20.35
C SER A 526 21.22 -12.91 -20.18
N PRO A 527 20.58 -13.63 -19.24
CA PRO A 527 19.15 -13.44 -18.97
C PRO A 527 18.81 -11.98 -18.64
N PHE A 528 19.71 -11.24 -18.00
CA PHE A 528 19.52 -9.81 -17.68
C PHE A 528 19.38 -8.96 -18.95
N ASN A 529 20.29 -9.11 -19.91
CA ASN A 529 20.26 -8.33 -21.14
C ASN A 529 19.08 -8.73 -22.04
N GLN A 530 18.69 -10.02 -22.02
CA GLN A 530 17.48 -10.49 -22.69
C GLN A 530 16.23 -9.86 -22.07
N ALA A 531 16.06 -9.92 -20.75
CA ALA A 531 14.94 -9.30 -20.05
C ALA A 531 14.90 -7.77 -20.28
N TYR A 532 16.04 -7.08 -20.20
CA TYR A 532 16.13 -5.65 -20.48
C TYR A 532 15.70 -5.32 -21.93
N THR A 533 16.10 -6.16 -22.89
CA THR A 533 15.68 -6.02 -24.29
C THR A 533 14.18 -6.22 -24.45
N GLN A 534 13.59 -7.23 -23.80
CA GLN A 534 12.14 -7.45 -23.84
C GLN A 534 11.37 -6.31 -23.16
N TYR A 535 11.89 -5.80 -22.05
CA TYR A 535 11.36 -4.62 -21.36
C TYR A 535 11.31 -3.41 -22.30
N LEU A 536 12.44 -3.05 -22.93
CA LEU A 536 12.50 -1.93 -23.88
C LEU A 536 11.63 -2.17 -25.11
N SER A 537 11.56 -3.41 -25.60
CA SER A 537 10.72 -3.76 -26.73
C SER A 537 9.24 -3.54 -26.41
N LEU A 538 8.79 -4.01 -25.25
CA LEU A 538 7.43 -3.82 -24.78
C LEU A 538 7.12 -2.33 -24.54
N GLU A 539 8.04 -1.60 -23.91
CA GLU A 539 7.94 -0.16 -23.70
C GLU A 539 7.78 0.59 -25.01
N ASN A 540 8.62 0.32 -26.00
CA ASN A 540 8.56 0.97 -27.30
C ASN A 540 7.27 0.62 -28.08
N MET A 541 6.77 -0.62 -27.98
CA MET A 541 5.49 -1.01 -28.61
C MET A 541 4.29 -0.27 -28.01
N LEU A 542 4.34 0.11 -26.74
CA LEU A 542 3.26 0.79 -26.02
C LEU A 542 3.39 2.32 -26.06
N LYS A 543 4.58 2.87 -26.33
CA LYS A 543 4.78 4.32 -26.53
C LYS A 543 3.92 4.89 -27.66
N GLU A 544 3.66 4.12 -28.71
CA GLU A 544 2.78 4.51 -29.82
C GLU A 544 1.33 4.82 -29.39
N ASP A 545 0.91 4.29 -28.24
CA ASP A 545 -0.45 4.44 -27.76
C ASP A 545 -0.64 5.67 -26.88
N ASP A 546 0.38 6.51 -26.64
CA ASP A 546 0.32 7.78 -25.88
C ASP A 546 -0.37 7.65 -24.50
N TYR A 547 0.34 7.05 -23.56
CA TYR A 547 -0.02 6.99 -22.14
C TYR A 547 0.50 8.20 -21.33
N GLY A 548 0.97 9.27 -21.97
CA GLY A 548 1.56 10.42 -21.29
C GLY A 548 2.84 10.07 -20.52
N ASP A 549 3.07 10.75 -19.39
CA ASP A 549 4.20 10.49 -18.47
C ASP A 549 3.94 9.21 -17.65
N ALA A 550 4.23 8.07 -18.27
CA ALA A 550 4.03 6.75 -17.71
C ALA A 550 5.34 6.11 -17.21
N ASP A 551 6.42 6.88 -17.07
CA ASP A 551 7.74 6.41 -16.63
C ASP A 551 7.65 5.75 -15.25
N ILE A 552 6.74 6.23 -14.39
CA ILE A 552 6.44 5.63 -13.11
C ILE A 552 5.94 4.18 -13.24
N VAL A 553 5.05 3.89 -14.19
CA VAL A 553 4.51 2.54 -14.41
C VAL A 553 5.60 1.64 -15.00
N TRP A 554 6.43 2.17 -15.90
CA TRP A 554 7.58 1.47 -16.44
C TRP A 554 8.63 1.15 -15.38
N SER A 555 8.83 2.04 -14.39
CA SER A 555 9.67 1.76 -13.22
C SER A 555 9.15 0.57 -12.40
N LEU A 556 7.81 0.38 -12.34
CA LEU A 556 7.23 -0.79 -11.68
C LEU A 556 7.44 -2.06 -12.51
N VAL A 557 7.25 -2.00 -13.84
CA VAL A 557 7.50 -3.15 -14.73
C VAL A 557 8.96 -3.60 -14.66
N GLY A 558 9.90 -2.64 -14.62
CA GLY A 558 11.34 -2.90 -14.50
C GLY A 558 11.84 -3.20 -13.09
N GLY A 559 11.05 -2.89 -12.05
CA GLY A 559 11.42 -3.03 -10.65
C GLY A 559 12.00 -4.41 -10.27
N PRO A 560 11.39 -5.53 -10.67
CA PRO A 560 11.92 -6.87 -10.37
C PRO A 560 13.30 -7.12 -11.01
N LEU A 561 13.47 -6.75 -12.28
CA LEU A 561 14.76 -6.85 -12.98
C LEU A 561 15.82 -6.00 -12.27
N ASN A 562 15.47 -4.76 -11.90
CA ASN A 562 16.37 -3.85 -11.22
C ASN A 562 16.84 -4.40 -9.87
N TYR A 563 15.90 -4.93 -9.07
CA TYR A 563 16.22 -5.57 -7.79
C TYR A 563 17.16 -6.77 -7.97
N LEU A 564 16.92 -7.62 -8.97
CA LEU A 564 17.76 -8.80 -9.26
C LEU A 564 19.18 -8.40 -9.66
N ILE A 565 19.36 -7.35 -10.46
CA ILE A 565 20.66 -6.79 -10.82
C ILE A 565 21.40 -6.31 -9.56
N GLY A 566 20.73 -5.51 -8.72
CA GLY A 566 21.31 -4.99 -7.48
C GLY A 566 21.71 -6.10 -6.50
N TYR A 567 20.83 -7.07 -6.27
CA TYR A 567 21.13 -8.25 -5.44
C TYR A 567 22.31 -9.07 -5.99
N GLY A 568 22.31 -9.32 -7.30
CA GLY A 568 23.39 -10.02 -7.99
C GLY A 568 24.74 -9.32 -7.84
N ILE A 569 24.77 -8.00 -7.99
CA ILE A 569 25.98 -7.19 -7.83
C ILE A 569 26.45 -7.20 -6.38
N GLY A 570 25.55 -7.15 -5.40
CA GLY A 570 25.92 -7.33 -3.99
C GLY A 570 26.62 -8.67 -3.74
N LYS A 571 26.08 -9.78 -4.26
CA LYS A 571 26.72 -11.11 -4.15
C LYS A 571 28.05 -11.19 -4.90
N THR A 572 28.10 -10.63 -6.10
CA THR A 572 29.31 -10.57 -6.93
C THR A 572 30.41 -9.77 -6.23
N SER A 573 30.05 -8.68 -5.54
CA SER A 573 30.98 -7.86 -4.76
C SER A 573 31.61 -8.66 -3.63
N CYS A 574 30.83 -9.46 -2.90
CA CYS A 574 31.35 -10.38 -1.89
C CYS A 574 32.28 -11.43 -2.50
N SER A 575 31.88 -12.05 -3.62
CA SER A 575 32.72 -13.04 -4.30
C SER A 575 34.02 -12.46 -4.88
N LEU A 576 34.02 -11.19 -5.31
CA LEU A 576 35.24 -10.48 -5.71
C LEU A 576 36.16 -10.24 -4.52
N GLN A 577 35.60 -9.82 -3.38
CA GLN A 577 36.36 -9.64 -2.14
C GLN A 577 37.00 -10.95 -1.67
N ASP A 578 36.24 -12.04 -1.63
CA ASP A 578 36.75 -13.35 -1.19
C ASP A 578 37.85 -13.88 -2.14
N LYS A 579 37.68 -13.68 -3.45
CA LYS A 579 38.72 -13.99 -4.45
C LYS A 579 39.96 -13.11 -4.27
N TRP A 580 39.82 -11.83 -3.94
CA TRP A 580 40.95 -10.95 -3.67
C TRP A 580 41.72 -11.38 -2.41
N GLU A 581 41.02 -11.70 -1.33
CA GLU A 581 41.62 -12.22 -0.11
C GLU A 581 42.39 -13.52 -0.37
N GLY A 582 41.77 -14.48 -1.08
CA GLY A 582 42.39 -15.77 -1.41
C GLY A 582 43.52 -15.69 -2.42
N ASP A 583 43.33 -14.99 -3.53
CA ASP A 583 44.25 -15.01 -4.67
C ASP A 583 45.31 -13.92 -4.64
N VAL A 584 45.11 -12.85 -3.87
CA VAL A 584 46.06 -11.74 -3.79
C VAL A 584 46.59 -11.60 -2.37
N VAL A 585 45.75 -11.35 -1.37
CA VAL A 585 46.22 -11.06 -0.01
C VAL A 585 46.98 -12.24 0.58
N ASN A 586 46.38 -13.44 0.56
CA ASN A 586 46.99 -14.65 1.12
C ASN A 586 48.26 -15.08 0.36
N LYS A 587 48.29 -14.93 -0.97
CA LYS A 587 49.49 -15.25 -1.78
C LYS A 587 50.62 -14.23 -1.61
N MET A 588 50.31 -13.03 -1.11
CA MET A 588 51.28 -12.00 -0.78
C MET A 588 51.79 -12.08 0.66
N ASP A 589 51.18 -12.91 1.49
CA ASP A 589 51.66 -13.15 2.85
C ASP A 589 53.03 -13.85 2.83
N GLY A 590 53.95 -13.37 3.66
CA GLY A 590 55.34 -13.86 3.70
C GLY A 590 56.20 -13.51 2.48
N VAL A 591 55.72 -12.79 1.47
CA VAL A 591 56.53 -12.36 0.32
C VAL A 591 57.59 -11.34 0.77
N PRO A 592 58.90 -11.57 0.54
CA PRO A 592 59.95 -10.63 0.90
C PRO A 592 59.75 -9.27 0.22
N LYS A 593 60.04 -8.18 0.94
CA LYS A 593 59.80 -6.79 0.49
C LYS A 593 60.38 -6.49 -0.90
N GLU A 594 61.48 -7.14 -1.27
CA GLU A 594 62.15 -6.93 -2.55
C GLU A 594 61.41 -7.60 -3.73
N LYS A 595 60.62 -8.65 -3.47
CA LYS A 595 59.87 -9.40 -4.48
C LYS A 595 58.41 -8.97 -4.61
N VAL A 596 57.92 -8.11 -3.71
CA VAL A 596 56.52 -7.68 -3.66
C VAL A 596 56.02 -7.13 -4.99
N LEU A 597 56.80 -6.27 -5.66
CA LEU A 597 56.37 -5.69 -6.93
C LEU A 597 56.23 -6.71 -8.05
N LYS A 598 57.20 -7.62 -8.16
CA LYS A 598 57.15 -8.70 -9.15
C LYS A 598 55.99 -9.64 -8.85
N ALA A 599 55.83 -10.05 -7.60
CA ALA A 599 54.73 -10.92 -7.18
C ALA A 599 53.34 -10.30 -7.44
N LEU A 600 53.19 -8.98 -7.30
CA LEU A 600 51.92 -8.29 -7.57
C LEU A 600 51.66 -8.05 -9.07
N PHE A 601 52.65 -7.57 -9.82
CA PHE A 601 52.43 -6.90 -11.12
C PHE A 601 53.18 -7.48 -12.31
N ASP A 602 53.91 -8.59 -12.12
CA ASP A 602 54.53 -9.30 -13.23
C ASP A 602 53.49 -9.72 -14.28
N LYS A 603 53.88 -9.69 -15.56
CA LYS A 603 52.99 -9.97 -16.68
C LYS A 603 52.43 -11.38 -16.69
N THR A 604 53.23 -12.37 -16.31
CA THR A 604 52.83 -13.78 -16.33
C THR A 604 52.40 -14.26 -14.95
N ASP A 605 53.06 -13.77 -13.90
CA ASP A 605 52.88 -14.31 -12.54
C ASP A 605 52.31 -13.33 -11.51
N GLY A 606 52.08 -12.08 -11.89
CA GLY A 606 51.54 -11.06 -11.00
C GLY A 606 50.13 -11.42 -10.52
N VAL A 607 49.96 -11.57 -9.20
CA VAL A 607 48.66 -11.93 -8.61
C VAL A 607 47.58 -10.87 -8.87
N VAL A 608 47.95 -9.58 -8.92
CA VAL A 608 47.02 -8.48 -9.25
C VAL A 608 46.64 -8.52 -10.73
N ILE A 609 47.59 -8.83 -11.61
CA ILE A 609 47.33 -8.96 -13.04
C ILE A 609 46.39 -10.14 -13.30
N LYS A 610 46.63 -11.30 -12.67
CA LYS A 610 45.74 -12.48 -12.75
C LYS A 610 44.33 -12.17 -12.23
N TYR A 611 44.22 -11.44 -11.12
CA TYR A 611 42.92 -11.03 -10.59
C TYR A 611 42.20 -10.03 -11.53
N ARG A 612 42.93 -9.03 -12.04
CA ARG A 612 42.41 -8.01 -12.97
C ARG A 612 41.94 -8.61 -14.29
N GLU A 613 42.75 -9.46 -14.91
CA GLU A 613 42.44 -10.10 -16.21
C GLU A 613 41.51 -11.31 -16.07
N GLY A 614 41.35 -11.85 -14.87
CA GLY A 614 40.43 -12.93 -14.54
C GLY A 614 39.14 -12.38 -13.92
N ALA A 615 39.05 -12.46 -12.60
CA ALA A 615 37.81 -12.22 -11.86
C ALA A 615 37.23 -10.81 -12.02
N ALA A 616 38.09 -9.77 -12.06
CA ALA A 616 37.61 -8.37 -12.12
C ALA A 616 37.39 -7.84 -13.54
N LYS A 617 37.86 -8.55 -14.57
CA LYS A 617 37.87 -8.08 -15.97
C LYS A 617 36.49 -7.65 -16.50
N PRO A 618 35.39 -8.40 -16.27
CA PRO A 618 34.07 -8.01 -16.76
C PRO A 618 33.61 -6.68 -16.16
N PHE A 619 34.03 -6.36 -14.94
CA PHE A 619 33.53 -5.25 -14.14
C PHE A 619 34.40 -4.00 -14.22
N LEU A 620 35.52 -4.05 -14.95
CA LEU A 620 36.42 -2.92 -15.14
C LEU A 620 36.35 -2.44 -16.60
N ALA A 621 36.46 -1.12 -16.77
CA ALA A 621 36.60 -0.45 -18.05
C ALA A 621 37.93 0.30 -18.11
N GLU A 622 38.56 0.30 -19.27
CA GLU A 622 39.77 1.08 -19.53
C GLU A 622 39.39 2.53 -19.87
N ALA A 623 39.98 3.47 -19.14
CA ALA A 623 39.83 4.90 -19.31
C ALA A 623 41.22 5.56 -19.52
N LYS A 624 41.23 6.84 -19.91
CA LYS A 624 42.48 7.60 -20.19
C LYS A 624 43.47 7.63 -19.02
N LEU A 625 42.98 7.54 -17.78
CA LEU A 625 43.75 7.62 -16.54
C LEU A 625 43.85 6.28 -15.79
N GLY A 626 43.53 5.15 -16.43
CA GLY A 626 43.59 3.81 -15.84
C GLY A 626 42.26 3.08 -15.91
N TYR A 627 41.93 2.31 -14.88
CA TYR A 627 40.71 1.52 -14.77
C TYR A 627 39.63 2.25 -13.95
N THR A 628 38.39 2.15 -14.42
CA THR A 628 37.18 2.58 -13.70
C THR A 628 36.19 1.42 -13.61
N PRO A 629 35.24 1.45 -12.66
CA PRO A 629 34.13 0.50 -12.67
C PRO A 629 33.39 0.59 -14.01
N ARG A 630 33.07 -0.56 -14.59
CA ARG A 630 32.13 -0.65 -15.71
C ARG A 630 30.73 -0.43 -15.16
N VAL A 631 29.94 0.36 -15.86
CA VAL A 631 28.55 0.66 -15.50
C VAL A 631 27.63 -0.02 -16.50
N ALA A 632 26.73 -0.86 -16.00
CA ALA A 632 25.69 -1.48 -16.81
C ALA A 632 24.50 -0.52 -16.97
N TYR A 633 23.88 -0.52 -18.15
CA TYR A 633 22.64 0.23 -18.44
C TYR A 633 22.70 1.73 -18.04
N GLN A 634 23.79 2.41 -18.38
CA GLN A 634 24.02 3.83 -18.06
C GLN A 634 22.82 4.72 -18.42
N ASN A 635 22.50 5.69 -17.54
CA ASN A 635 21.40 6.65 -17.68
C ASN A 635 20.00 6.01 -17.68
N THR A 636 19.82 4.90 -16.96
CA THR A 636 18.52 4.24 -16.80
C THR A 636 18.28 3.88 -15.34
N ILE A 637 17.05 3.49 -15.00
CA ILE A 637 16.71 2.97 -13.67
C ILE A 637 17.48 1.69 -13.31
N PHE A 638 18.07 1.01 -14.30
CA PHE A 638 18.84 -0.23 -14.14
C PHE A 638 20.34 0.03 -13.95
N GLU A 639 20.76 1.30 -13.89
CA GLU A 639 22.17 1.66 -13.79
C GLU A 639 22.82 1.05 -12.55
N HIS A 640 23.78 0.16 -12.77
CA HIS A 640 24.53 -0.45 -11.68
C HIS A 640 26.00 -0.66 -12.05
N SER A 641 26.85 -0.67 -11.03
CA SER A 641 28.25 -1.07 -11.14
C SER A 641 28.68 -1.80 -9.87
N VAL A 642 29.75 -2.59 -9.97
CA VAL A 642 30.37 -3.15 -8.76
C VAL A 642 30.95 -1.99 -7.93
N PRO A 643 30.56 -1.86 -6.64
CA PRO A 643 31.05 -0.82 -5.74
C PRO A 643 32.50 -1.08 -5.31
N PHE A 644 33.44 -0.87 -6.23
CA PHE A 644 34.87 -0.92 -5.94
C PHE A 644 35.27 0.23 -5.01
N LYS A 645 36.05 -0.08 -3.97
CA LYS A 645 36.55 0.92 -3.03
C LYS A 645 37.51 1.89 -3.73
N PRO A 646 37.47 3.20 -3.41
CA PRO A 646 38.37 4.19 -4.02
C PRO A 646 39.86 3.84 -3.86
N ASP A 647 40.26 3.24 -2.74
CA ASP A 647 41.65 2.87 -2.49
C ASP A 647 42.13 1.72 -3.38
N PHE A 648 41.24 0.80 -3.75
CA PHE A 648 41.53 -0.24 -4.73
C PHE A 648 41.73 0.34 -6.12
N LEU A 649 40.85 1.25 -6.57
CA LEU A 649 41.01 1.90 -7.87
C LEU A 649 42.29 2.75 -7.92
N LYS A 650 42.60 3.49 -6.85
CA LYS A 650 43.88 4.22 -6.73
C LYS A 650 45.08 3.29 -6.78
N PHE A 651 44.99 2.12 -6.14
CA PHE A 651 46.04 1.10 -6.16
C PHE A 651 46.24 0.53 -7.56
N LEU A 652 45.16 0.17 -8.26
CA LEU A 652 45.21 -0.33 -9.65
C LEU A 652 45.81 0.71 -10.61
N ASN A 653 45.44 1.99 -10.45
CA ASN A 653 45.82 3.06 -11.36
C ASN A 653 47.18 3.70 -11.03
N ALA A 654 47.82 3.32 -9.92
CA ALA A 654 49.13 3.82 -9.53
C ALA A 654 50.29 3.26 -10.39
N LEU A 655 50.02 2.27 -11.25
CA LEU A 655 51.00 1.58 -12.08
C LEU A 655 50.60 1.63 -13.56
N PRO A 656 51.57 1.43 -14.49
CA PRO A 656 51.27 1.45 -15.91
C PRO A 656 50.17 0.44 -16.24
N SER A 657 49.22 0.81 -17.12
CA SER A 657 48.13 -0.07 -17.56
C SER A 657 48.66 -1.37 -18.20
N ALA A 658 49.84 -1.29 -18.82
CA ALA A 658 50.53 -2.41 -19.41
C ALA A 658 51.35 -3.20 -18.37
N PRO A 659 51.37 -4.54 -18.46
CA PRO A 659 52.22 -5.37 -17.61
C PRO A 659 53.68 -4.93 -17.69
N VAL A 660 54.30 -4.74 -16.53
CA VAL A 660 55.72 -4.37 -16.46
C VAL A 660 56.55 -5.64 -16.60
N GLU A 661 57.35 -5.71 -17.65
CA GLU A 661 58.38 -6.74 -17.78
C GLU A 661 59.49 -6.40 -16.77
N PHE A 662 59.51 -7.10 -15.64
CA PHE A 662 60.56 -6.95 -14.64
C PHE A 662 61.84 -7.58 -15.20
N GLN A 663 62.64 -6.77 -15.89
CA GLN A 663 64.00 -7.15 -16.27
C GLN A 663 64.80 -7.45 -14.99
N SER A 664 65.37 -8.65 -14.90
CA SER A 664 66.11 -9.09 -13.71
C SER A 664 67.40 -8.30 -13.51
N ASP A 665 67.98 -7.77 -14.59
CA ASP A 665 69.25 -7.07 -14.60
C ASP A 665 69.09 -5.71 -15.31
N HIS A 666 69.56 -4.64 -14.67
CA HIS A 666 69.53 -3.27 -15.19
C HIS A 666 70.96 -2.78 -15.44
N LEU A 667 71.26 -2.37 -16.66
CA LEU A 667 72.54 -1.77 -17.01
C LEU A 667 72.48 -0.25 -16.83
N VAL A 668 73.27 0.27 -15.88
CA VAL A 668 73.38 1.70 -15.57
C VAL A 668 74.80 2.17 -15.86
N ALA A 669 74.96 3.09 -16.82
CA ALA A 669 76.27 3.65 -17.15
C ALA A 669 76.54 4.90 -16.31
N ILE A 670 77.69 4.94 -15.64
CA ILE A 670 78.11 6.06 -14.80
C ILE A 670 79.48 6.54 -15.28
N ALA A 671 79.56 7.82 -15.63
CA ALA A 671 80.82 8.49 -15.98
C ALA A 671 81.25 9.49 -14.89
N THR A 672 82.56 9.58 -14.68
CA THR A 672 83.18 10.42 -13.67
C THR A 672 83.14 11.90 -14.05
N VAL A 673 83.05 12.75 -13.03
CA VAL A 673 83.19 14.20 -13.15
C VAL A 673 84.10 14.65 -12.00
N PRO A 674 84.99 15.65 -12.19
CA PRO A 674 85.87 16.13 -11.13
C PRO A 674 85.12 16.50 -9.85
N ILE A 675 85.74 16.21 -8.70
CA ILE A 675 85.15 16.46 -7.38
C ILE A 675 85.31 17.95 -7.05
N GLU A 676 84.22 18.60 -6.64
CA GLU A 676 84.22 19.98 -6.18
C GLU A 676 84.26 20.03 -4.65
N VAL A 677 85.01 20.99 -4.10
CA VAL A 677 85.08 21.29 -2.66
C VAL A 677 85.04 22.80 -2.49
N ASN A 678 84.67 23.28 -1.29
CA ASN A 678 84.69 24.73 -1.01
C ASN A 678 86.07 25.35 -1.27
N SER A 679 86.09 26.60 -1.75
CA SER A 679 87.30 27.35 -2.11
C SER A 679 88.35 27.43 -0.99
N ASP A 680 87.87 27.53 0.25
CA ASP A 680 88.70 27.74 1.44
C ASP A 680 89.33 26.43 1.97
N ALA A 681 89.10 25.28 1.31
CA ALA A 681 89.65 24.00 1.74
C ALA A 681 91.16 23.95 1.50
N VAL A 682 91.92 23.75 2.58
CA VAL A 682 93.39 23.65 2.57
C VAL A 682 93.86 22.34 1.95
N ILE A 683 93.09 21.26 2.17
CA ILE A 683 93.37 19.93 1.62
C ILE A 683 92.21 19.51 0.73
N LYS A 684 92.51 19.19 -0.53
CA LYS A 684 91.52 18.77 -1.54
C LYS A 684 91.45 17.23 -1.64
N PRO A 685 90.29 16.66 -2.01
CA PRO A 685 90.18 15.23 -2.25
C PRO A 685 91.00 14.82 -3.48
N THR A 686 91.70 13.69 -3.38
CA THR A 686 92.49 13.12 -4.48
C THR A 686 91.63 12.29 -5.44
N GLY A 687 90.46 11.84 -4.99
CA GLY A 687 89.51 11.13 -5.83
C GLY A 687 88.38 10.49 -5.04
N ASN A 688 87.48 9.79 -5.73
CA ASN A 688 86.46 8.97 -5.12
C ASN A 688 86.29 7.62 -5.86
N VAL A 689 85.83 6.62 -5.13
CA VAL A 689 85.61 5.26 -5.64
C VAL A 689 84.17 4.87 -5.33
N LEU A 690 83.41 4.54 -6.36
CA LEU A 690 82.08 3.96 -6.27
C LEU A 690 82.19 2.46 -6.49
N SER A 691 81.70 1.66 -5.55
CA SER A 691 81.67 0.20 -5.69
C SER A 691 80.29 -0.37 -5.41
N LEU A 692 79.87 -1.33 -6.23
CA LEU A 692 78.64 -2.10 -6.09
C LEU A 692 79.01 -3.56 -5.89
N GLN A 693 78.55 -4.16 -4.78
CA GLN A 693 78.77 -5.57 -4.49
C GLN A 693 77.67 -6.41 -5.13
N CYS A 694 78.04 -7.38 -5.98
CA CYS A 694 77.12 -8.35 -6.56
C CYS A 694 77.67 -9.79 -6.43
N SER A 695 76.81 -10.78 -6.61
CA SER A 695 77.14 -12.21 -6.54
C SER A 695 78.18 -12.63 -7.58
N GLU A 696 78.21 -11.94 -8.73
CA GLU A 696 79.18 -12.15 -9.81
C GLU A 696 80.51 -11.40 -9.59
N GLY A 697 80.61 -10.59 -8.53
CA GLY A 697 81.78 -9.79 -8.20
C GLY A 697 81.45 -8.35 -7.83
N THR A 698 82.46 -7.58 -7.43
CA THR A 698 82.30 -6.16 -7.10
C THR A 698 82.63 -5.29 -8.33
N ALA A 699 81.65 -4.53 -8.82
CA ALA A 699 81.87 -3.53 -9.85
C ALA A 699 82.43 -2.25 -9.21
N ILE A 700 83.49 -1.67 -9.78
CA ILE A 700 84.21 -0.52 -9.21
C ILE A 700 84.42 0.55 -10.28
N LEU A 701 84.09 1.80 -9.97
CA LEU A 701 84.42 2.99 -10.74
C LEU A 701 85.32 3.89 -9.90
N LYS A 702 86.52 4.20 -10.40
CA LYS A 702 87.50 5.06 -9.73
C LYS A 702 87.54 6.41 -10.45
N ASN A 703 87.50 7.49 -9.70
CA ASN A 703 87.54 8.84 -10.22
C ASN A 703 88.66 9.61 -9.51
N TYR A 704 89.79 9.79 -10.19
CA TYR A 704 90.88 10.63 -9.71
C TYR A 704 90.93 11.95 -10.51
N ASN A 705 89.76 12.52 -10.80
CA ASN A 705 89.57 13.76 -11.55
C ASN A 705 89.99 13.70 -13.04
N TYR A 706 89.90 12.51 -13.66
CA TYR A 706 90.01 12.33 -15.11
C TYR A 706 88.77 11.63 -15.66
N PRO A 707 88.44 11.79 -16.97
CA PRO A 707 87.30 11.13 -17.59
C PRO A 707 87.45 9.60 -17.57
N ASP A 708 86.52 8.91 -16.92
CA ASP A 708 86.39 7.46 -16.89
C ASP A 708 84.90 7.10 -16.84
N SER A 709 84.54 5.87 -17.21
CA SER A 709 83.15 5.41 -17.14
C SER A 709 83.05 3.91 -16.91
N LYS A 710 81.98 3.50 -16.21
CA LYS A 710 81.69 2.10 -15.95
C LYS A 710 80.20 1.85 -16.06
N SER A 711 79.84 0.75 -16.72
CA SER A 711 78.50 0.21 -16.69
C SER A 711 78.36 -0.77 -15.52
N PHE A 712 77.40 -0.48 -14.65
CA PHE A 712 77.02 -1.31 -13.53
C PHE A 712 75.81 -2.15 -13.94
N LEU A 713 75.98 -3.47 -13.96
CA LEU A 713 74.86 -4.40 -14.10
C LEU A 713 74.29 -4.66 -12.71
N TRP A 714 73.12 -4.10 -12.43
CA TRP A 714 72.48 -4.19 -11.12
C TRP A 714 71.23 -5.06 -11.16
N SER A 715 71.11 -5.94 -10.18
CA SER A 715 69.90 -6.71 -9.92
C SER A 715 69.62 -6.74 -8.42
N PRO A 716 68.37 -6.53 -7.97
CA PRO A 716 68.02 -6.62 -6.55
C PRO A 716 68.19 -8.04 -5.99
N GLU A 717 68.24 -9.08 -6.84
CA GLU A 717 68.45 -10.45 -6.38
C GLU A 717 69.94 -10.82 -6.25
N LYS A 718 70.79 -10.21 -7.09
CA LYS A 718 72.23 -10.53 -7.18
C LYS A 718 73.13 -9.51 -6.48
N CYS A 719 72.66 -8.29 -6.23
CA CYS A 719 73.47 -7.19 -5.71
C CYS A 719 73.07 -6.76 -4.30
N GLY A 720 74.05 -6.29 -3.52
CA GLY A 720 73.93 -5.82 -2.15
C GLY A 720 74.40 -4.38 -2.01
N ASP A 721 75.29 -4.14 -1.04
CA ASP A 721 75.70 -2.79 -0.63
C ASP A 721 76.37 -2.00 -1.77
N THR A 722 76.11 -0.70 -1.77
CA THR A 722 76.81 0.29 -2.61
C THR A 722 77.65 1.19 -1.72
N ILE A 723 78.93 1.32 -2.02
CA ILE A 723 79.89 2.04 -1.17
C ILE A 723 80.52 3.16 -2.00
N LEU A 724 80.47 4.37 -1.45
CA LEU A 724 81.15 5.55 -1.99
C LEU A 724 82.27 5.95 -1.04
N LYS A 725 83.52 5.84 -1.49
CA LYS A 725 84.71 6.27 -0.75
C LYS A 725 85.27 7.54 -1.35
N ILE A 726 85.57 8.55 -0.54
CA ILE A 726 86.18 9.82 -0.95
C ILE A 726 87.54 9.91 -0.29
N THR A 727 88.60 9.92 -1.09
CA THR A 727 89.98 9.84 -0.61
C THR A 727 90.57 11.24 -0.49
N PHE A 728 91.14 11.53 0.67
CA PHE A 728 92.03 12.66 0.93
C PHE A 728 93.46 12.12 1.14
N PRO A 729 94.49 12.98 1.12
CA PRO A 729 95.87 12.55 1.41
C PRO A 729 96.02 11.82 2.75
N ASP A 730 95.33 12.30 3.79
CA ASP A 730 95.53 11.83 5.17
C ASP A 730 94.39 10.95 5.71
N PHE A 731 93.24 10.89 5.03
CA PHE A 731 92.06 10.14 5.50
C PHE A 731 91.12 9.78 4.35
N THR A 732 90.13 8.92 4.61
CA THR A 732 89.11 8.53 3.62
C THR A 732 87.72 8.59 4.24
N LEU A 733 86.79 9.25 3.56
CA LEU A 733 85.38 9.27 3.92
C LEU A 733 84.67 8.08 3.28
N THR A 734 83.82 7.37 4.02
CA THR A 734 83.05 6.24 3.48
C THR A 734 81.57 6.46 3.72
N LYS A 735 80.77 6.40 2.65
CA LYS A 735 79.31 6.34 2.70
C LYS A 735 78.86 4.97 2.23
N ILE A 736 78.12 4.25 3.08
CA ILE A 736 77.58 2.92 2.77
C ILE A 736 76.07 3.03 2.61
N TYR A 737 75.58 2.69 1.42
CA TYR A 737 74.19 2.39 1.16
C TYR A 737 74.02 0.89 1.39
N LYS A 738 73.16 0.51 2.34
CA LYS A 738 73.02 -0.88 2.79
C LYS A 738 71.86 -1.60 2.11
N GLY A 739 72.05 -2.90 1.89
CA GLY A 739 71.01 -3.82 1.42
C GLY A 739 70.88 -3.89 -0.10
N ARG A 740 69.98 -4.75 -0.56
CA ARG A 740 69.80 -5.08 -1.98
C ARG A 740 69.31 -3.91 -2.85
N THR A 741 68.71 -2.90 -2.23
CA THR A 741 68.25 -1.66 -2.86
C THR A 741 69.24 -0.50 -2.77
N ALA A 742 70.45 -0.75 -2.23
CA ALA A 742 71.46 0.27 -1.99
C ALA A 742 71.83 1.07 -3.24
N PHE A 743 71.96 0.40 -4.39
CA PHE A 743 72.31 1.05 -5.64
C PHE A 743 71.20 1.98 -6.14
N ALA A 744 69.95 1.56 -6.04
CA ALA A 744 68.79 2.38 -6.37
C ALA A 744 68.66 3.59 -5.43
N ALA A 745 68.95 3.44 -4.14
CA ALA A 745 68.99 4.55 -3.19
C ALA A 745 70.09 5.57 -3.53
N PHE A 746 71.29 5.09 -3.89
CA PHE A 746 72.36 5.92 -4.41
C PHE A 746 71.92 6.68 -5.67
N LEU A 747 71.33 5.99 -6.65
CA LEU A 747 70.84 6.61 -7.89
C LEU A 747 69.76 7.66 -7.63
N SER A 748 68.86 7.41 -6.66
CA SER A 748 67.85 8.38 -6.24
C SER A 748 68.48 9.64 -5.63
N GLU A 749 69.48 9.48 -4.77
CA GLU A 749 70.20 10.60 -4.14
C GLU A 749 71.04 11.41 -5.14
N PHE A 750 71.52 10.77 -6.21
CA PHE A 750 72.24 11.40 -7.33
C PHE A 750 71.34 11.68 -8.55
N SER A 751 70.02 11.70 -8.40
CA SER A 751 69.06 11.88 -9.51
C SER A 751 69.24 13.18 -10.30
N SER A 752 69.79 14.23 -9.68
CA SER A 752 70.16 15.51 -10.33
C SER A 752 71.54 15.49 -11.00
N GLY A 753 72.23 14.34 -10.99
CA GLY A 753 73.62 14.18 -11.42
C GLY A 753 74.67 14.66 -10.39
N ALA A 754 74.25 15.19 -9.24
CA ALA A 754 75.16 15.69 -8.22
C ALA A 754 74.62 15.50 -6.80
N LYS A 755 75.53 15.26 -5.84
CA LYS A 755 75.24 15.31 -4.40
C LYS A 755 76.31 16.11 -3.67
N SER A 756 75.86 17.03 -2.81
CA SER A 756 76.74 17.75 -1.89
C SER A 756 76.67 17.13 -0.50
N PHE A 757 77.81 16.67 0.00
CA PHE A 757 77.99 16.13 1.34
C PHE A 757 78.60 17.18 2.27
N LYS A 758 78.24 17.12 3.56
CA LYS A 758 78.76 17.95 4.64
C LYS A 758 79.41 17.07 5.71
N ALA A 759 80.10 17.68 6.68
CA ALA A 759 80.72 16.93 7.78
C ALA A 759 79.73 16.08 8.59
N ALA A 760 78.44 16.45 8.64
CA ALA A 760 77.41 15.66 9.31
C ALA A 760 77.16 14.29 8.62
N ASP A 761 77.43 14.17 7.33
CA ASP A 761 77.24 12.93 6.57
C ASP A 761 78.34 11.88 6.86
N PHE A 762 79.43 12.31 7.50
CA PHE A 762 80.61 11.49 7.82
C PHE A 762 81.04 11.65 9.30
N PRO A 763 80.25 11.12 10.25
CA PRO A 763 80.46 11.37 11.68
C PRO A 763 81.84 10.95 12.17
N GLU A 764 82.41 9.87 11.65
CA GLU A 764 83.70 9.30 12.03
C GLU A 764 84.91 10.17 11.62
N ASN A 765 84.75 11.04 10.61
CA ASN A 765 85.85 11.84 10.04
C ASN A 765 85.60 13.36 10.14
N LYS A 766 84.73 13.80 11.04
CA LYS A 766 84.43 15.23 11.26
C LYS A 766 85.68 16.06 11.59
N ALA A 767 86.56 15.52 12.44
CA ALA A 767 87.81 16.19 12.81
C ALA A 767 88.77 16.35 11.63
N GLY A 768 88.88 15.32 10.77
CA GLY A 768 89.70 15.37 9.55
C GLY A 768 89.19 16.40 8.55
N LEU A 769 87.87 16.47 8.35
CA LEU A 769 87.23 17.48 7.49
C LEU A 769 87.41 18.91 8.02
N ALA A 770 87.28 19.12 9.33
CA ALA A 770 87.50 20.41 9.96
C ALA A 770 88.96 20.88 9.82
N LYS A 771 89.93 19.99 10.07
CA LYS A 771 91.37 20.27 9.90
C LYS A 771 91.74 20.59 8.45
N ALA A 772 91.06 19.94 7.49
CA ALA A 772 91.23 20.19 6.05
C ALA A 772 90.53 21.48 5.56
N GLY A 773 89.76 22.18 6.40
CA GLY A 773 88.99 23.37 6.01
C GLY A 773 87.78 23.05 5.10
N VAL A 774 87.29 21.80 5.12
CA VAL A 774 86.25 21.33 4.20
C VAL A 774 84.85 21.53 4.83
N LYS A 775 84.06 22.44 4.24
CA LYS A 775 82.67 22.73 4.62
C LYS A 775 81.67 21.88 3.84
N TRP A 776 81.94 21.63 2.56
CA TRP A 776 81.12 20.78 1.70
C TRP A 776 81.99 20.10 0.62
N ILE A 777 81.56 18.92 0.19
CA ILE A 777 82.16 18.16 -0.91
C ILE A 777 81.04 17.82 -1.88
N LYS A 778 81.14 18.27 -3.13
CA LYS A 778 80.16 18.01 -4.16
C LYS A 778 80.71 17.01 -5.16
N ILE A 779 80.06 15.85 -5.19
CA ILE A 779 80.35 14.78 -6.14
C ILE A 779 79.33 14.87 -7.26
N ARG A 780 79.83 14.81 -8.49
CA ARG A 780 79.02 14.75 -9.70
C ARG A 780 79.28 13.47 -10.45
N TYR A 781 78.24 12.93 -11.07
CA TYR A 781 78.30 11.82 -12.00
C TYR A 781 77.40 12.12 -13.18
N ARG A 782 77.83 11.74 -14.39
CA ARG A 782 76.91 11.64 -15.52
C ARG A 782 76.35 10.23 -15.52
N ILE A 783 75.06 10.11 -15.26
CA ILE A 783 74.38 8.83 -15.06
C ILE A 783 73.36 8.64 -16.18
N ASP A 784 73.55 7.59 -16.96
CA ASP A 784 72.64 7.22 -18.04
C ASP A 784 71.82 5.98 -17.63
N ASN A 785 70.55 5.96 -18.01
CA ASN A 785 69.61 4.84 -17.78
C ASN A 785 69.30 4.49 -16.30
N ALA A 786 69.36 5.47 -15.37
CA ALA A 786 69.02 5.24 -13.96
C ALA A 786 67.51 5.25 -13.64
N GLN A 787 66.69 5.88 -14.49
CA GLN A 787 65.26 6.07 -14.22
C GLN A 787 64.45 4.78 -14.03
N PRO A 788 64.68 3.69 -14.79
CA PRO A 788 63.97 2.42 -14.56
C PRO A 788 64.22 1.85 -13.15
N VAL A 789 65.45 1.96 -12.65
CA VAL A 789 65.86 1.48 -11.32
C VAL A 789 65.25 2.34 -10.21
N ILE A 790 65.29 3.67 -10.35
CA ILE A 790 64.71 4.61 -9.37
C ILE A 790 63.17 4.49 -9.32
N THR A 791 62.53 4.37 -10.48
CA THR A 791 61.08 4.26 -10.60
C THR A 791 60.56 2.95 -10.00
N GLY A 792 61.31 1.85 -10.13
CA GLY A 792 61.00 0.58 -9.46
C GLY A 792 61.00 0.69 -7.94
N LEU A 793 61.94 1.43 -7.36
CA LEU A 793 62.06 1.59 -5.90
C LEU A 793 60.90 2.39 -5.28
N ASN A 794 60.50 3.50 -5.93
CA ASN A 794 59.45 4.37 -5.40
C ASN A 794 58.05 3.75 -5.52
N LYS A 795 57.87 2.76 -6.40
CA LYS A 795 56.61 2.04 -6.61
C LYS A 795 56.40 0.88 -5.63
N SER A 796 57.46 0.35 -5.01
CA SER A 796 57.41 -0.84 -4.14
C SER A 796 56.86 -0.61 -2.73
N SER A 797 56.56 0.65 -2.37
CA SER A 797 56.10 1.02 -1.03
C SER A 797 54.58 0.96 -0.84
N LYS A 798 53.80 0.68 -1.90
CA LYS A 798 52.32 0.63 -1.81
C LYS A 798 51.83 -0.79 -1.52
N LYS A 799 51.33 -1.01 -0.30
CA LYS A 799 50.68 -2.26 0.13
C LYS A 799 49.35 -2.45 -0.61
N ALA A 800 49.07 -3.68 -1.05
CA ALA A 800 47.77 -4.05 -1.61
C ALA A 800 46.66 -3.81 -0.56
N PRO A 801 45.53 -3.19 -0.92
CA PRO A 801 44.43 -2.96 0.03
C PRO A 801 43.84 -4.29 0.49
N SER A 802 43.38 -4.37 1.74
CA SER A 802 42.70 -5.56 2.27
C SER A 802 41.26 -5.68 1.77
N VAL A 803 40.61 -4.57 1.46
CA VAL A 803 39.22 -4.51 0.98
C VAL A 803 39.16 -3.83 -0.38
N VAL A 804 38.57 -4.49 -1.37
CA VAL A 804 38.47 -4.02 -2.75
C VAL A 804 37.05 -3.69 -3.19
N THR A 805 36.04 -4.31 -2.58
CA THR A 805 34.63 -4.08 -2.86
C THR A 805 33.83 -3.98 -1.56
N GLU A 806 32.71 -3.27 -1.59
CA GLU A 806 31.75 -3.27 -0.49
C GLU A 806 30.89 -4.55 -0.53
N CYS A 807 31.21 -5.52 0.31
CA CYS A 807 30.32 -6.67 0.52
C CYS A 807 29.18 -6.27 1.46
N THR A 808 28.06 -5.84 0.87
CA THR A 808 26.85 -5.36 1.57
C THR A 808 25.91 -6.49 2.03
N LEU A 809 26.31 -7.76 1.84
CA LEU A 809 25.52 -8.97 2.11
C LEU A 809 26.27 -9.97 3.01
N LYS A 810 27.27 -9.50 3.77
CA LYS A 810 28.04 -10.33 4.71
C LYS A 810 27.31 -10.51 6.03
#